data_AF-A0A3D2RM10-F1
#
_entry.id   AF-A0A3D2RM10-F1
#
_cell.length_a   1.000
_cell.length_b   1.000
_cell.length_c   1.000
_cell.angle_alpha   90.00
_cell.angle_beta   90.00
_cell.angle_gamma   90.00
#
_symmetry.space_group_name_H-M   'P 1'
#
loop_
_entity.id
_entity.type
_entity.pdbx_description
1 polymer ?
#
loop_
_entity_poly.entity_id
_entity_poly.type
_entity_poly.pdbx_seq_one_letter_code
_entity_poly.pdbx_strand_id
1 'polypeptide(L)'
;MTAGTNTERSLITAVLVLVPLVYWTGLKDYTLGPKLIVWQIPLIAILADRIRRGLPHPATELLLPATCYALISGLSILWTVDPVISLIELSKIVTGLVLMAVVAAHPPSDPKFVQALVIAATLSAVLGILQHFGAPPFIIPSAGIPSGTLGFRNVAATVTIQAIPFALLLVYRVRNRTFWLVALALLGGFLVQTRSRGAWVGLTCGILAIILLDRERNLIGQWRPLIAACVVAFCLGALPSQVDKLGPQDIDEKKTTVFDTVESVFDAGGDRGRLAMWAGSARMILANPLGVGLSNWALHYPAFDEKQLVTEYGAPSKPHNDLLWIASETGWLGLTSFLWLIIGALRIGMRQIRPDKRELAIACIASLIGLIVHSCFSFPKNRVTPMLFFWMTLGLLGSLSTQQKRLTRPVWSLTLTTMVLGMLLTSRLIRFESWLGSATVSERQDDWTGVAEKTEQALSEGRFHTEAIQLRGYALNTLGRYAESIDHYERYAPFRPHDVQILNGHAIALQNTDELEDAARKYREARALVAASGDLDYNLATLLIRQKRPDEAIEILEALTENQPDAAILFHLGNARILAGRTKEAIAALEQAVTTAPELAQGWMVLGELYLRSKRHQDAKRAFREFLNYHKSQDAYTRRAIEAIEAI
;
A
#
# COMPACT_ATOMS: atom_id res chain seq x y z
N MET A 1 30.13 33.68 6.80
CA MET A 1 29.66 32.27 6.84
C MET A 1 28.46 32.05 7.78
N THR A 2 28.28 32.84 8.84
CA THR A 2 27.25 32.66 9.89
C THR A 2 25.80 32.93 9.48
N ALA A 3 25.55 33.83 8.52
CA ALA A 3 24.19 34.15 8.07
C ALA A 3 23.54 32.98 7.26
N GLY A 4 24.32 32.28 6.43
CA GLY A 4 23.83 31.15 5.63
C GLY A 4 23.46 29.93 6.47
N THR A 5 24.25 29.64 7.50
CA THR A 5 24.01 28.50 8.41
C THR A 5 22.74 28.68 9.26
N ASN A 6 22.39 29.93 9.61
CA ASN A 6 21.16 30.20 10.35
C ASN A 6 19.90 30.01 9.50
N THR A 7 19.93 30.39 8.22
CA THR A 7 18.82 30.15 7.29
C THR A 7 18.61 28.66 7.03
N GLU A 8 19.69 27.90 6.76
CA GLU A 8 19.63 26.44 6.57
C GLU A 8 19.00 25.75 7.79
N ARG A 9 19.48 26.09 9.00
CA ARG A 9 18.96 25.59 10.27
C ARG A 9 17.46 25.85 10.43
N SER A 10 17.01 27.08 10.16
CA SER A 10 15.58 27.44 10.28
C SER A 10 14.70 26.67 9.29
N LEU A 11 15.15 26.53 8.04
CA LEU A 11 14.41 25.78 7.01
C LEU A 11 14.31 24.29 7.35
N ILE A 12 15.40 23.67 7.82
CA ILE A 12 15.39 22.25 8.25
C ILE A 12 14.46 22.06 9.45
N THR A 13 14.52 22.97 10.43
CA THR A 13 13.63 22.95 11.59
C THR A 13 12.17 23.05 11.15
N ALA A 14 11.85 23.93 10.20
CA ALA A 14 10.51 24.07 9.65
C ALA A 14 10.06 22.79 8.94
N VAL A 15 10.91 22.16 8.12
CA VAL A 15 10.62 20.87 7.47
C VAL A 15 10.29 19.79 8.50
N LEU A 16 11.11 19.66 9.56
CA LEU A 16 10.91 18.67 10.62
C LEU A 16 9.57 18.83 11.33
N VAL A 17 9.06 20.06 11.48
CA VAL A 17 7.77 20.34 12.10
C VAL A 17 6.59 20.20 11.12
N LEU A 18 6.72 20.72 9.91
CA LEU A 18 5.62 20.79 8.95
C LEU A 18 5.32 19.43 8.29
N VAL A 19 6.33 18.67 7.90
CA VAL A 19 6.13 17.40 7.16
C VAL A 19 5.29 16.38 7.94
N PRO A 20 5.49 16.16 9.26
CA PRO A 20 4.61 15.28 10.02
C PRO A 20 3.15 15.75 10.05
N LEU A 21 2.88 17.05 9.95
CA LEU A 21 1.56 17.64 10.16
C LEU A 21 0.76 17.91 8.88
N VAL A 22 1.41 18.05 7.73
CA VAL A 22 0.74 18.35 6.45
C VAL A 22 -0.03 17.14 5.90
N TYR A 23 -1.25 17.37 5.43
CA TYR A 23 -2.08 16.42 4.69
C TYR A 23 -3.10 17.17 3.80
N TRP A 24 -3.69 16.51 2.80
CA TRP A 24 -4.74 17.08 1.95
C TRP A 24 -5.79 16.03 1.59
N THR A 25 -6.97 16.11 2.22
CA THR A 25 -8.07 15.13 2.09
C THR A 25 -8.72 15.06 0.72
N GLY A 26 -8.46 16.01 -0.18
CA GLY A 26 -8.91 15.97 -1.57
C GLY A 26 -8.13 14.98 -2.44
N LEU A 27 -7.07 14.37 -1.90
CA LEU A 27 -6.24 13.40 -2.60
C LEU A 27 -6.52 11.98 -2.10
N LYS A 28 -6.32 11.02 -3.01
CA LYS A 28 -6.49 9.59 -2.74
C LYS A 28 -5.50 9.07 -1.69
N ASP A 29 -4.20 9.39 -1.81
CA ASP A 29 -3.24 9.31 -0.72
C ASP A 29 -2.97 10.72 -0.16
N TYR A 30 -3.88 11.17 0.69
CA TYR A 30 -3.84 12.48 1.36
C TYR A 30 -2.58 12.79 2.16
N THR A 31 -1.64 11.85 2.31
CA THR A 31 -0.38 12.04 3.06
C THR A 31 0.87 12.02 2.19
N LEU A 32 0.93 11.26 1.10
CA LEU A 32 2.18 11.02 0.39
C LEU A 32 2.67 12.27 -0.36
N GLY A 33 1.90 12.72 -1.36
CA GLY A 33 2.26 13.87 -2.21
C GLY A 33 2.49 15.17 -1.42
N PRO A 34 1.51 15.61 -0.59
CA PRO A 34 1.64 16.85 0.19
C PRO A 34 2.85 16.87 1.13
N LYS A 35 3.15 15.77 1.80
CA LYS A 35 4.31 15.70 2.70
C LYS A 35 5.61 15.72 1.91
N LEU A 36 5.67 15.03 0.77
CA LEU A 36 6.87 14.96 -0.05
C LEU A 36 7.22 16.32 -0.66
N ILE A 37 6.23 17.08 -1.13
CA ILE A 37 6.49 18.41 -1.72
C ILE A 37 6.99 19.41 -0.67
N VAL A 38 6.43 19.37 0.55
CA VAL A 38 6.86 20.21 1.69
C VAL A 38 8.26 19.81 2.16
N TRP A 39 8.67 18.55 1.97
CA TRP A 39 10.02 18.09 2.24
C TRP A 39 11.03 18.56 1.17
N GLN A 40 10.65 18.50 -0.11
CA GLN A 40 11.54 18.79 -1.24
C GLN A 40 11.84 20.28 -1.40
N ILE A 41 10.82 21.17 -1.33
CA ILE A 41 10.98 22.60 -1.63
C ILE A 41 12.11 23.26 -0.81
N PRO A 42 12.16 23.14 0.53
CA PRO A 42 13.20 23.80 1.31
C PRO A 42 14.59 23.21 1.07
N LEU A 43 14.70 21.90 0.81
CA LEU A 43 15.98 21.26 0.53
C LEU A 43 16.53 21.63 -0.85
N ILE A 44 15.66 21.80 -1.86
CA ILE A 44 16.05 22.34 -3.17
C ILE A 44 16.59 23.77 -3.00
N ALA A 45 15.91 24.61 -2.21
CA ALA A 45 16.36 25.98 -1.94
C ALA A 45 17.70 26.02 -1.21
N ILE A 46 17.90 25.18 -0.18
CA ILE A 46 19.18 25.04 0.52
C ILE A 46 20.28 24.59 -0.44
N LEU A 47 20.01 23.59 -1.28
CA LEU A 47 21.00 23.06 -2.20
C LEU A 47 21.38 24.08 -3.28
N ALA A 48 20.41 24.78 -3.85
CA ALA A 48 20.65 25.86 -4.81
C ALA A 48 21.49 27.00 -4.20
N ASP A 49 21.17 27.43 -2.97
CA ASP A 49 21.94 28.47 -2.28
C ASP A 49 23.38 28.02 -1.98
N ARG A 50 23.57 26.76 -1.56
CA ARG A 50 24.90 26.17 -1.35
C ARG A 50 25.74 26.13 -2.63
N ILE A 51 25.16 25.70 -3.75
CA ILE A 51 25.82 25.67 -5.06
C ILE A 51 26.21 27.09 -5.47
N ARG A 52 25.27 28.04 -5.38
CA ARG A 52 25.49 29.46 -5.73
C ARG A 52 26.62 30.08 -4.90
N ARG A 53 26.68 29.79 -3.60
CA ARG A 53 27.71 30.32 -2.70
C ARG A 53 29.03 29.53 -2.73
N GLY A 54 29.08 28.39 -3.41
CA GLY A 54 30.25 27.50 -3.41
C GLY A 54 30.63 27.00 -2.02
N LEU A 55 29.65 26.76 -1.14
CA LEU A 55 29.91 26.33 0.23
C LEU A 55 30.53 24.92 0.26
N PRO A 56 31.51 24.68 1.17
CA PRO A 56 32.11 23.36 1.32
C PRO A 56 31.08 22.33 1.78
N HIS A 57 31.28 21.09 1.35
CA HIS A 57 30.33 20.04 1.60
C HIS A 57 30.65 19.28 2.89
N PRO A 58 29.62 18.83 3.62
CA PRO A 58 29.79 17.97 4.78
C PRO A 58 30.22 16.57 4.32
N ALA A 59 31.44 16.16 4.67
CA ALA A 59 31.89 14.81 4.44
C ALA A 59 31.71 13.99 5.72
N THR A 60 30.70 13.14 5.69
CA THR A 60 30.47 12.10 6.70
C THR A 60 30.89 10.75 6.15
N GLU A 61 31.32 9.84 7.03
CA GLU A 61 31.59 8.44 6.70
C GLU A 61 30.35 7.74 6.08
N LEU A 62 29.14 8.28 6.32
CA LEU A 62 27.89 7.76 5.77
C LEU A 62 27.60 8.16 4.33
N LEU A 63 28.31 9.16 3.79
CA LEU A 63 27.98 9.71 2.49
C LEU A 63 28.21 8.68 1.37
N LEU A 64 29.31 7.94 1.44
CA LEU A 64 29.63 6.89 0.47
C LEU A 64 28.57 5.76 0.47
N PRO A 65 28.28 5.06 1.58
CA PRO A 65 27.25 4.02 1.59
C PRO A 65 25.86 4.55 1.18
N ALA A 66 25.49 5.76 1.61
CA ALA A 66 24.21 6.37 1.22
C ALA A 66 24.14 6.64 -0.30
N THR A 67 25.25 7.09 -0.89
CA THR A 67 25.36 7.36 -2.33
C THR A 67 25.34 6.06 -3.11
N CYS A 68 26.05 5.02 -2.66
CA CYS A 68 25.98 3.69 -3.26
C CYS A 68 24.56 3.13 -3.25
N TYR A 69 23.84 3.23 -2.12
CA TYR A 69 22.45 2.80 -2.05
C TYR A 69 21.54 3.58 -3.02
N ALA A 70 21.70 4.91 -3.09
CA ALA A 70 20.93 5.73 -4.02
C ALA A 70 21.25 5.41 -5.50
N LEU A 71 22.52 5.20 -5.84
CA LEU A 71 22.95 4.84 -7.20
C LEU A 71 22.45 3.45 -7.61
N ILE A 72 22.55 2.45 -6.73
CA ILE A 72 22.04 1.10 -7.02
C ILE A 72 20.51 1.13 -7.18
N SER A 73 19.83 1.90 -6.32
CA SER A 73 18.38 2.12 -6.45
C SER A 73 18.03 2.78 -7.79
N GLY A 74 18.81 3.79 -8.22
CA GLY A 74 18.62 4.44 -9.51
C GLY A 74 18.95 3.54 -10.71
N LEU A 75 20.01 2.73 -10.63
CA LEU A 75 20.37 1.75 -11.65
C LEU A 75 19.28 0.69 -11.81
N SER A 76 18.64 0.28 -10.71
CA SER A 76 17.55 -0.70 -10.76
C SER A 76 16.33 -0.26 -11.58
N ILE A 77 16.21 1.04 -11.88
CA ILE A 77 15.14 1.57 -12.73
C ILE A 77 15.28 1.08 -14.18
N LEU A 78 16.49 0.77 -14.64
CA LEU A 78 16.77 0.39 -16.04
C LEU A 78 16.04 -0.88 -16.50
N TRP A 79 15.59 -1.73 -15.57
CA TRP A 79 14.84 -2.95 -15.86
C TRP A 79 13.49 -3.02 -15.13
N THR A 80 12.94 -1.87 -14.74
CA THR A 80 11.59 -1.79 -14.16
C THR A 80 10.52 -2.03 -15.21
N VAL A 81 9.41 -2.64 -14.80
CA VAL A 81 8.19 -2.73 -15.59
C VAL A 81 7.55 -1.35 -15.73
N ASP A 82 7.43 -0.58 -14.64
CA ASP A 82 6.95 0.80 -14.66
C ASP A 82 7.94 1.75 -13.98
N PRO A 83 8.68 2.58 -14.74
CA PRO A 83 9.68 3.48 -14.17
C PRO A 83 9.06 4.70 -13.47
N VAL A 84 7.80 5.04 -13.73
CA VAL A 84 7.16 6.25 -13.18
C VAL A 84 7.07 6.20 -11.66
N ILE A 85 6.66 5.05 -11.11
CA ILE A 85 6.57 4.83 -9.66
C ILE A 85 7.97 4.77 -9.02
N SER A 86 8.97 4.23 -9.73
CA SER A 86 10.35 4.15 -9.28
C SER A 86 10.99 5.53 -9.12
N LEU A 87 10.69 6.47 -10.03
CA LEU A 87 11.23 7.83 -9.98
C LEU A 87 10.72 8.61 -8.76
N ILE A 88 9.48 8.39 -8.31
CA ILE A 88 8.98 8.97 -7.05
C ILE A 88 9.78 8.45 -5.86
N GLU A 89 10.02 7.14 -5.78
CA GLU A 89 10.81 6.54 -4.70
C GLU A 89 12.26 7.01 -4.72
N LEU A 90 12.90 7.05 -5.89
CA LEU A 90 14.25 7.59 -6.04
C LEU A 90 14.31 9.04 -5.57
N SER A 91 13.29 9.86 -5.88
CA SER A 91 13.23 11.24 -5.42
C SER A 91 13.22 11.34 -3.89
N LYS A 92 12.55 10.42 -3.18
CA LYS A 92 12.56 10.36 -1.70
C LYS A 92 13.95 10.00 -1.17
N ILE A 93 14.61 9.00 -1.78
CA ILE A 93 15.97 8.58 -1.39
C ILE A 93 16.96 9.73 -1.59
N VAL A 94 16.95 10.41 -2.74
CA VAL A 94 17.83 11.54 -3.05
C VAL A 94 17.56 12.72 -2.12
N THR A 95 16.28 13.05 -1.86
CA THR A 95 15.90 14.12 -0.92
C THR A 95 16.40 13.81 0.50
N GLY A 96 16.28 12.55 0.93
CA GLY A 96 16.81 12.06 2.20
C GLY A 96 18.33 12.13 2.31
N LEU A 97 19.05 11.73 1.27
CA LEU A 97 20.51 11.83 1.20
C LEU A 97 20.97 13.28 1.36
N VAL A 98 20.30 14.22 0.68
CA VAL A 98 20.59 15.65 0.80
C VAL A 98 20.32 16.14 2.22
N LEU A 99 19.19 15.76 2.83
CA LEU A 99 18.90 16.09 4.22
C LEU A 99 20.00 15.59 5.17
N MET A 100 20.38 14.32 5.06
CA MET A 100 21.44 13.71 5.87
C MET A 100 22.74 14.49 5.75
N ALA A 101 23.15 14.81 4.51
CA ALA A 101 24.36 15.59 4.26
C ALA A 101 24.25 16.97 4.92
N VAL A 102 23.18 17.73 4.66
CA VAL A 102 23.02 19.09 5.20
C VAL A 102 23.00 19.09 6.74
N VAL A 103 22.30 18.14 7.38
CA VAL A 103 22.29 17.99 8.84
C VAL A 103 23.67 17.64 9.37
N ALA A 104 24.42 16.76 8.71
CA ALA A 104 25.80 16.43 9.08
C ALA A 104 26.79 17.62 8.99
N ALA A 105 26.41 18.70 8.29
CA ALA A 105 27.18 19.95 8.24
C ALA A 105 27.03 20.83 9.48
N HIS A 106 26.02 20.57 10.30
CA HIS A 106 25.71 21.37 11.48
C HIS A 106 26.32 20.74 12.73
N PRO A 107 26.50 21.51 13.83
CA PRO A 107 27.01 20.96 15.08
C PRO A 107 26.12 19.82 15.60
N PRO A 108 26.70 18.71 16.08
CA PRO A 108 25.94 17.54 16.52
C PRO A 108 24.95 17.83 17.64
N SER A 109 25.30 18.76 18.53
CA SER A 109 24.50 19.12 19.70
C SER A 109 23.43 20.18 19.41
N ASP A 110 23.04 20.43 18.15
CA ASP A 110 22.03 21.45 17.85
C ASP A 110 20.68 21.08 18.47
N PRO A 111 20.27 21.74 19.58
CA PRO A 111 19.08 21.34 20.29
C PRO A 111 17.83 21.58 19.45
N LYS A 112 17.85 22.52 18.49
CA LYS A 112 16.66 22.86 17.70
C LYS A 112 16.20 21.71 16.82
N PHE A 113 17.14 20.95 16.27
CA PHE A 113 16.86 19.78 15.45
C PHE A 113 16.18 18.66 16.24
N VAL A 114 16.73 18.33 17.41
CA VAL A 114 16.17 17.31 18.31
C VAL A 114 14.81 17.77 18.85
N GLN A 115 14.71 19.03 19.26
CA GLN A 115 13.45 19.63 19.73
C GLN A 115 12.37 19.61 18.64
N ALA A 116 12.69 20.01 17.41
CA ALA A 116 11.76 20.00 16.29
C ALA A 116 11.21 18.60 16.02
N LEU A 117 12.08 17.58 16.01
CA LEU A 117 11.70 16.18 15.81
C LEU A 117 10.70 15.72 16.89
N VAL A 118 11.03 15.97 18.17
CA VAL A 118 10.17 15.55 19.30
C VAL A 118 8.86 16.36 19.32
N ILE A 119 8.90 17.67 19.08
CA ILE A 119 7.71 18.52 19.00
C ILE A 119 6.78 18.02 17.89
N ALA A 120 7.30 17.76 16.70
CA ALA A 120 6.48 17.33 15.57
C ALA A 120 5.83 15.96 15.79
N ALA A 121 6.57 15.01 16.37
CA ALA A 121 6.03 13.71 16.76
C ALA A 121 4.98 13.85 17.86
N THR A 122 5.20 14.72 18.84
CA THR A 122 4.25 14.98 19.93
C THR A 122 2.97 15.64 19.42
N LEU A 123 3.06 16.60 18.51
CA LEU A 123 1.90 17.23 17.88
C LEU A 123 1.09 16.21 17.07
N SER A 124 1.78 15.34 16.32
CA SER A 124 1.12 14.24 15.60
C SER A 124 0.44 13.26 16.57
N ALA A 125 1.06 12.98 17.71
CA ALA A 125 0.51 12.14 18.77
C ALA A 125 -0.71 12.78 19.44
N VAL A 126 -0.69 14.08 19.73
CA VAL A 126 -1.86 14.81 20.25
C VAL A 126 -3.02 14.71 19.27
N LEU A 127 -2.79 14.96 17.98
CA LEU A 127 -3.84 14.83 16.96
C LEU A 127 -4.37 13.40 16.87
N GLY A 128 -3.51 12.39 16.97
CA GLY A 128 -3.92 10.99 17.01
C GLY A 128 -4.71 10.62 18.27
N ILE A 129 -4.33 11.13 19.44
CA ILE A 129 -5.09 10.93 20.69
C ILE A 129 -6.47 11.58 20.58
N LEU A 130 -6.55 12.81 20.05
CA LEU A 130 -7.83 13.47 19.82
C LEU A 130 -8.70 12.70 18.82
N GLN A 131 -8.08 12.15 17.78
CA GLN A 131 -8.74 11.26 16.81
C GLN A 131 -9.28 9.99 17.48
N HIS A 132 -8.53 9.36 18.41
CA HIS A 132 -8.98 8.17 19.16
C HIS A 132 -10.27 8.39 19.96
N PHE A 133 -10.48 9.63 20.42
CA PHE A 133 -11.69 10.06 21.14
C PHE A 133 -12.76 10.69 20.23
N GLY A 134 -12.60 10.63 18.91
CA GLY A 134 -13.60 11.14 17.97
C GLY A 134 -13.82 12.65 18.05
N ALA A 135 -12.87 13.42 18.59
CA ALA A 135 -13.01 14.85 18.78
C ALA A 135 -13.02 15.59 17.41
N PRO A 136 -14.12 16.25 17.00
CA PRO A 136 -14.12 17.08 15.80
C PRO A 136 -13.25 18.34 15.99
N PRO A 137 -12.63 18.90 14.93
CA PRO A 137 -12.60 18.44 13.54
C PRO A 137 -11.51 17.38 13.25
N PHE A 138 -10.96 16.73 14.28
CA PHE A 138 -9.74 15.90 14.18
C PHE A 138 -9.96 14.45 13.72
N ILE A 139 -11.13 14.14 13.14
CA ILE A 139 -11.40 12.87 12.48
C ILE A 139 -10.77 12.92 11.07
N ILE A 140 -9.45 12.78 11.04
CA ILE A 140 -8.68 12.75 9.79
C ILE A 140 -8.86 11.37 9.14
N PRO A 141 -9.03 11.27 7.80
CA PRO A 141 -9.05 9.98 7.10
C PRO A 141 -7.85 9.13 7.49
N SER A 142 -8.03 7.82 7.67
CA SER A 142 -6.93 6.91 8.02
C SER A 142 -7.19 5.45 7.67
N ALA A 143 -6.14 4.75 7.25
CA ALA A 143 -6.08 3.29 7.25
C ALA A 143 -5.69 2.80 8.66
N GLY A 144 -6.68 2.78 9.55
CA GLY A 144 -6.57 2.37 10.95
C GLY A 144 -6.41 3.57 11.90
N ILE A 145 -7.47 3.81 12.67
CA ILE A 145 -7.51 4.85 13.70
C ILE A 145 -7.00 4.29 15.03
N PRO A 146 -6.21 5.05 15.82
CA PRO A 146 -5.71 6.39 15.50
C PRO A 146 -4.38 6.38 14.73
N SER A 147 -4.18 7.39 13.89
CA SER A 147 -2.92 7.65 13.20
C SER A 147 -2.54 9.13 13.08
N GLY A 148 -3.41 10.03 13.55
CA GLY A 148 -3.24 11.47 13.40
C GLY A 148 -3.11 11.87 11.93
N THR A 149 -2.09 12.67 11.61
CA THR A 149 -1.78 13.15 10.25
C THR A 149 -0.88 12.20 9.45
N LEU A 150 -0.60 11.00 9.97
CA LEU A 150 0.38 10.06 9.42
C LEU A 150 -0.28 8.96 8.58
N GLY A 151 -1.61 8.93 8.57
CA GLY A 151 -2.50 8.19 7.69
C GLY A 151 -2.60 6.69 7.92
N PHE A 152 -1.59 6.07 8.52
CA PHE A 152 -1.59 4.64 8.89
C PHE A 152 -1.16 4.50 10.34
N ARG A 153 -1.89 3.71 11.14
CA ARG A 153 -1.54 3.42 12.55
C ARG A 153 -0.10 2.94 12.73
N ASN A 154 0.39 2.05 11.86
CA ASN A 154 1.74 1.51 11.96
C ASN A 154 2.80 2.57 11.65
N VAL A 155 2.49 3.52 10.77
CA VAL A 155 3.38 4.64 10.43
C VAL A 155 3.44 5.61 11.60
N ALA A 156 2.29 5.88 12.22
CA ALA A 156 2.20 6.68 13.44
C ALA A 156 3.00 6.07 14.60
N ALA A 157 2.88 4.76 14.79
CA ALA A 157 3.68 4.02 15.75
C ALA A 157 5.19 4.12 15.44
N THR A 158 5.60 4.01 14.17
CA THR A 158 7.01 4.16 13.78
C THR A 158 7.57 5.54 14.14
N VAL A 159 6.87 6.61 13.79
CA VAL A 159 7.31 7.98 14.12
C VAL A 159 7.44 8.17 15.64
N THR A 160 6.50 7.59 16.39
CA THR A 160 6.48 7.66 17.85
C THR A 160 7.70 6.96 18.47
N ILE A 161 8.01 5.72 18.06
CA ILE A 161 9.17 4.99 18.59
C ILE A 161 10.51 5.61 18.16
N GLN A 162 10.56 6.26 16.98
CA GLN A 162 11.74 7.01 16.56
C GLN A 162 11.97 8.25 17.43
N ALA A 163 10.91 8.89 17.91
CA ALA A 163 10.97 10.12 18.71
C ALA A 163 11.27 9.89 20.20
N ILE A 164 10.83 8.77 20.79
CA ILE A 164 10.96 8.51 22.24
C ILE A 164 12.42 8.61 22.74
N PRO A 165 13.44 8.01 22.09
CA PRO A 165 14.84 8.16 22.51
C PRO A 165 15.31 9.61 22.56
N PHE A 166 14.84 10.45 21.63
CA PHE A 166 15.16 11.88 21.61
C PHE A 166 14.39 12.66 22.69
N ALA A 167 13.16 12.26 23.02
CA ALA A 167 12.43 12.84 24.14
C ALA A 167 13.13 12.58 25.48
N LEU A 168 13.63 11.35 25.70
CA LEU A 168 14.46 11.00 26.87
C LEU A 168 15.73 11.86 26.95
N LEU A 169 16.40 12.07 25.81
CA LEU A 169 17.56 12.96 25.72
C LEU A 169 17.24 14.39 26.15
N LEU A 170 16.08 14.93 25.76
CA LEU A 170 15.68 16.28 26.13
C LEU A 170 15.27 16.40 27.60
N VAL A 171 14.62 15.38 28.17
CA VAL A 171 14.35 15.29 29.62
C VAL A 171 15.65 15.33 30.43
N TYR A 172 16.71 14.70 29.93
CA TYR A 172 18.03 14.73 30.56
C TYR A 172 18.73 16.09 30.40
N ARG A 173 18.80 16.63 29.18
CA ARG A 173 19.65 17.80 28.87
C ARG A 173 19.03 19.16 29.17
N VAL A 174 17.71 19.29 29.22
CA VAL A 174 17.04 20.59 29.31
C VAL A 174 16.62 20.90 30.75
N ARG A 175 16.91 22.11 31.22
CA ARG A 175 16.58 22.58 32.57
C ARG A 175 15.08 22.50 32.87
N ASN A 176 14.23 22.95 31.96
CA ASN A 176 12.77 22.77 32.05
C ASN A 176 12.37 21.42 31.44
N ARG A 177 12.47 20.35 32.23
CA ARG A 177 12.14 18.98 31.81
C ARG A 177 10.64 18.69 31.78
N THR A 178 9.79 19.51 32.38
CA THR A 178 8.35 19.26 32.50
C THR A 178 7.68 19.13 31.13
N PHE A 179 8.01 20.04 30.20
CA PHE A 179 7.50 19.98 28.83
C PHE A 179 7.85 18.64 28.14
N TRP A 180 9.09 18.18 28.29
CA TRP A 180 9.57 16.94 27.66
C TRP A 180 9.01 15.69 28.33
N LEU A 181 8.74 15.73 29.64
CA LEU A 181 8.03 14.66 30.35
C LEU A 181 6.58 14.53 29.87
N VAL A 182 5.88 15.65 29.65
CA VAL A 182 4.54 15.66 29.06
C VAL A 182 4.58 15.12 27.63
N ALA A 183 5.55 15.57 26.82
CA ALA A 183 5.75 15.04 25.47
C ALA A 183 5.97 13.52 25.48
N LEU A 184 6.82 13.01 26.39
CA LEU A 184 7.05 11.58 26.55
C LEU A 184 5.79 10.81 26.95
N ALA A 185 4.97 11.36 27.86
CA ALA A 185 3.71 10.74 28.27
C ALA A 185 2.69 10.70 27.11
N LEU A 186 2.59 11.77 26.32
CA LEU A 186 1.72 11.83 25.14
C LEU A 186 2.17 10.85 24.05
N LEU A 187 3.48 10.79 23.77
CA LEU A 187 4.05 9.81 22.84
C LEU A 187 3.78 8.37 23.30
N GLY A 188 3.99 8.09 24.59
CA GLY A 188 3.72 6.77 25.16
C GLY A 188 2.24 6.39 25.09
N GLY A 189 1.34 7.31 25.48
CA GLY A 189 -0.10 7.07 25.43
C GLY A 189 -0.60 6.85 24.02
N PHE A 190 -0.13 7.65 23.06
CA PHE A 190 -0.44 7.44 21.66
C PHE A 190 0.08 6.11 21.12
N LEU A 191 1.31 5.69 21.50
CA LEU A 191 1.85 4.39 21.11
C LEU A 191 0.97 3.23 21.57
N VAL A 192 0.47 3.28 22.82
CA VAL A 192 -0.48 2.28 23.33
C VAL A 192 -1.73 2.24 22.45
N GLN A 193 -2.30 3.41 22.12
CA GLN A 193 -3.51 3.51 21.29
C GLN A 193 -3.30 3.01 19.85
N THR A 194 -2.10 3.12 19.28
CA THR A 194 -1.83 2.58 17.92
C THR A 194 -1.95 1.05 17.83
N ARG A 195 -1.81 0.33 18.97
CA ARG A 195 -1.81 -1.14 19.07
C ARG A 195 -0.83 -1.85 18.12
N SER A 196 0.25 -1.18 17.70
CA SER A 196 1.25 -1.78 16.82
C SER A 196 2.23 -2.67 17.61
N ARG A 197 2.02 -3.99 17.56
CA ARG A 197 2.90 -4.99 18.20
C ARG A 197 4.36 -4.86 17.75
N GLY A 198 4.58 -4.70 16.44
CA GLY A 198 5.93 -4.53 15.89
C GLY A 198 6.62 -3.27 16.39
N ALA A 199 5.86 -2.20 16.66
CA ALA A 199 6.42 -0.98 17.25
C ALA A 199 6.87 -1.19 18.70
N TRP A 200 6.12 -1.96 19.51
CA TRP A 200 6.52 -2.31 20.87
C TRP A 200 7.80 -3.15 20.92
N VAL A 201 7.93 -4.12 20.01
CA VAL A 201 9.18 -4.89 19.85
C VAL A 201 10.34 -3.95 19.48
N GLY A 202 10.12 -3.07 18.51
CA GLY A 202 11.11 -2.06 18.12
C GLY A 202 11.52 -1.13 19.27
N LEU A 203 10.55 -0.56 19.99
CA LEU A 203 10.82 0.30 21.15
C LEU A 203 11.59 -0.47 22.23
N THR A 204 11.21 -1.70 22.52
CA THR A 204 11.89 -2.54 23.52
C THR A 204 13.35 -2.76 23.16
N CYS A 205 13.66 -3.10 21.91
CA CYS A 205 15.03 -3.22 21.43
C CYS A 205 15.81 -1.89 21.52
N GLY A 206 15.16 -0.77 21.20
CA GLY A 206 15.75 0.57 21.35
C GLY A 206 16.05 0.94 22.81
N ILE A 207 15.12 0.68 23.74
CA ILE A 207 15.31 0.90 25.18
C ILE A 207 16.40 -0.03 25.73
N LEU A 208 16.45 -1.29 25.30
CA LEU A 208 17.51 -2.22 25.68
C LEU A 208 18.88 -1.69 25.23
N ALA A 209 18.99 -1.13 24.02
CA ALA A 209 20.20 -0.47 23.57
C ALA A 209 20.58 0.73 24.46
N ILE A 210 19.61 1.54 24.91
CA ILE A 210 19.87 2.61 25.88
C ILE A 210 20.43 2.02 27.18
N ILE A 211 19.79 1.01 27.76
CA ILE A 211 20.21 0.38 29.03
C ILE A 211 21.65 -0.17 28.93
N LEU A 212 21.99 -0.82 27.82
CA LEU A 212 23.31 -1.43 27.62
C LEU A 212 24.42 -0.39 27.37
N LEU A 213 24.12 0.70 26.66
CA LEU A 213 25.12 1.69 26.25
C LEU A 213 25.27 2.85 27.23
N ASP A 214 24.20 3.21 27.95
CA ASP A 214 24.17 4.28 28.94
C ASP A 214 24.56 3.77 30.34
N ARG A 215 25.82 3.35 30.50
CA ARG A 215 26.38 2.87 31.78
C ARG A 215 26.23 3.85 32.95
N GLU A 216 26.24 5.16 32.68
CA GLU A 216 26.02 6.19 33.71
C GLU A 216 24.54 6.38 34.05
N ARG A 217 23.65 5.79 33.26
CA ARG A 217 22.20 5.91 33.37
C ARG A 217 21.76 7.38 33.27
N ASN A 218 22.39 8.18 32.42
CA ASN A 218 22.04 9.58 32.22
C ASN A 218 20.60 9.75 31.68
N LEU A 219 20.23 8.96 30.67
CA LEU A 219 18.93 9.02 30.01
C LEU A 219 17.78 8.43 30.85
N ILE A 220 18.08 7.41 31.66
CA ILE A 220 17.08 6.66 32.43
C ILE A 220 17.19 6.86 33.96
N GLY A 221 18.18 7.62 34.42
CA GLY A 221 18.48 7.85 35.83
C GLY A 221 17.42 8.67 36.55
N GLN A 222 16.61 9.43 35.81
CA GLN A 222 15.45 10.14 36.33
C GLN A 222 14.23 9.21 36.47
N TRP A 223 14.40 8.04 37.08
CA TRP A 223 13.41 6.96 37.05
C TRP A 223 12.05 7.34 37.64
N ARG A 224 11.99 8.17 38.70
CA ARG A 224 10.71 8.60 39.32
C ARG A 224 9.80 9.37 38.35
N PRO A 225 10.23 10.51 37.74
CA PRO A 225 9.39 11.21 36.78
C PRO A 225 9.15 10.40 35.49
N LEU A 226 10.07 9.51 35.12
CA LEU A 226 9.85 8.61 33.99
C LEU A 226 8.73 7.59 34.27
N ILE A 227 8.71 6.98 35.47
CA ILE A 227 7.61 6.11 35.90
C ILE A 227 6.29 6.89 35.89
N ALA A 228 6.26 8.11 36.42
CA ALA A 228 5.06 8.94 36.39
C ALA A 228 4.57 9.18 34.95
N ALA A 229 5.47 9.51 34.03
CA ALA A 229 5.15 9.66 32.61
C ALA A 229 4.62 8.35 31.99
N CYS A 230 5.21 7.19 32.33
CA CYS A 230 4.74 5.88 31.90
C CYS A 230 3.35 5.54 32.46
N VAL A 231 3.06 5.89 33.71
CA VAL A 231 1.73 5.70 34.33
C VAL A 231 0.71 6.56 33.61
N VAL A 232 1.02 7.84 33.34
CA VAL A 232 0.13 8.73 32.57
C VAL A 232 -0.08 8.20 31.16
N ALA A 233 0.98 7.77 30.48
CA ALA A 233 0.90 7.15 29.16
C ALA A 233 -0.02 5.92 29.17
N PHE A 234 0.15 5.03 30.15
CA PHE A 234 -0.69 3.85 30.29
C PHE A 234 -2.15 4.22 30.57
N CYS A 235 -2.40 5.18 31.46
CA CYS A 235 -3.75 5.65 31.76
C CYS A 235 -4.43 6.24 30.51
N LEU A 236 -3.72 7.10 29.75
CA LEU A 236 -4.20 7.66 28.49
C LEU A 236 -4.47 6.57 27.43
N GLY A 237 -3.60 5.57 27.37
CA GLY A 237 -3.68 4.48 26.41
C GLY A 237 -4.77 3.44 26.72
N ALA A 238 -5.09 3.25 27.99
CA ALA A 238 -6.11 2.31 28.46
C ALA A 238 -7.54 2.83 28.28
N LEU A 239 -7.72 4.12 27.96
CA LEU A 239 -9.05 4.69 27.72
C LEU A 239 -9.68 4.10 26.44
N PRO A 240 -10.97 3.71 26.50
CA PRO A 240 -11.66 3.12 25.35
C PRO A 240 -11.75 4.11 24.19
N SER A 241 -11.74 3.60 22.96
CA SER A 241 -11.97 4.44 21.78
C SER A 241 -13.43 4.89 21.74
N GLN A 242 -13.65 6.13 21.29
CA GLN A 242 -14.99 6.70 21.08
C GLN A 242 -15.33 6.86 19.60
N VAL A 243 -14.54 6.25 18.72
CA VAL A 243 -14.76 6.28 17.27
C VAL A 243 -15.32 4.95 16.82
N ASP A 244 -16.49 5.00 16.19
CA ASP A 244 -17.09 3.86 15.51
C ASP A 244 -16.21 3.39 14.34
N LYS A 245 -16.37 2.13 13.94
CA LYS A 245 -15.61 1.47 12.87
C LYS A 245 -15.62 2.28 11.56
N LEU A 246 -14.54 3.02 11.32
CA LEU A 246 -14.33 3.78 10.08
C LEU A 246 -13.25 3.10 9.23
N GLY A 247 -13.67 2.25 8.29
CA GLY A 247 -12.84 1.75 7.19
C GLY A 247 -12.52 0.25 7.19
N PRO A 248 -11.92 -0.26 6.09
CA PRO A 248 -11.74 -1.71 5.84
C PRO A 248 -10.63 -2.37 6.65
N GLN A 249 -9.82 -1.61 7.39
CA GLN A 249 -8.84 -2.18 8.30
C GLN A 249 -9.43 -2.28 9.70
N ASP A 250 -10.10 -3.41 9.96
CA ASP A 250 -10.74 -3.71 11.23
C ASP A 250 -9.84 -3.38 12.43
N ILE A 251 -10.45 -2.67 13.37
CA ILE A 251 -10.21 -2.88 14.78
C ILE A 251 -11.13 -4.04 15.12
N ASP A 252 -10.55 -5.22 15.33
CA ASP A 252 -11.29 -6.28 15.99
C ASP A 252 -11.53 -5.81 17.43
N GLU A 253 -12.65 -5.12 17.63
CA GLU A 253 -13.05 -4.51 18.91
C GLU A 253 -13.17 -5.55 20.02
N LYS A 254 -13.26 -6.84 19.70
CA LYS A 254 -13.15 -7.91 20.70
C LYS A 254 -11.78 -7.94 21.39
N LYS A 255 -10.74 -7.42 20.76
CA LYS A 255 -9.37 -7.31 21.29
C LYS A 255 -9.22 -5.98 22.05
N THR A 256 -9.98 -5.86 23.13
CA THR A 256 -10.01 -4.65 23.97
C THR A 256 -8.79 -4.55 24.88
N THR A 257 -8.10 -5.66 25.14
CA THR A 257 -6.99 -5.71 26.09
C THR A 257 -5.65 -6.03 25.45
N VAL A 258 -4.58 -5.68 26.16
CA VAL A 258 -3.20 -6.06 25.82
C VAL A 258 -3.03 -7.59 25.81
N PHE A 259 -3.87 -8.33 26.56
CA PHE A 259 -3.81 -9.78 26.67
C PHE A 259 -4.36 -10.50 25.43
N ASP A 260 -5.53 -10.09 24.92
CA ASP A 260 -6.12 -10.58 23.65
C ASP A 260 -5.17 -10.34 22.45
N THR A 261 -4.36 -9.30 22.58
CA THR A 261 -3.34 -8.91 21.60
C THR A 261 -2.14 -9.86 21.60
N VAL A 262 -1.78 -10.45 22.74
CA VAL A 262 -0.69 -11.43 22.84
C VAL A 262 -1.16 -12.82 22.38
N GLU A 263 -2.35 -13.23 22.80
CA GLU A 263 -2.93 -14.53 22.43
C GLU A 263 -3.12 -14.67 20.92
N SER A 264 -3.60 -13.63 20.25
CA SER A 264 -3.82 -13.64 18.80
C SER A 264 -2.56 -13.56 17.93
N VAL A 265 -1.36 -13.66 18.51
CA VAL A 265 -0.14 -13.99 17.76
C VAL A 265 -0.05 -15.49 17.49
N PHE A 266 -0.66 -16.30 18.36
CA PHE A 266 -0.64 -17.77 18.29
C PHE A 266 -1.84 -18.36 17.53
N ASP A 267 -2.83 -17.53 17.18
CA ASP A 267 -4.01 -17.95 16.40
C ASP A 267 -3.64 -18.26 14.94
N ALA A 268 -4.27 -19.28 14.37
CA ALA A 268 -4.23 -19.55 12.93
C ALA A 268 -4.78 -18.34 12.14
N GLY A 269 -3.99 -17.80 11.19
CA GLY A 269 -4.29 -16.56 10.48
C GLY A 269 -3.91 -15.26 11.22
N GLY A 270 -3.34 -15.35 12.43
CA GLY A 270 -2.87 -14.21 13.21
C GLY A 270 -1.74 -13.40 12.56
N ASP A 271 -1.04 -13.98 11.59
CA ASP A 271 -0.02 -13.32 10.77
C ASP A 271 -0.62 -12.48 9.62
N ARG A 272 -1.93 -12.60 9.35
CA ARG A 272 -2.66 -11.95 8.24
C ARG A 272 -2.06 -12.26 6.86
N GLY A 273 -1.60 -13.49 6.65
CA GLY A 273 -1.01 -13.92 5.38
C GLY A 273 0.39 -13.36 5.10
N ARG A 274 1.06 -12.78 6.11
CA ARG A 274 2.42 -12.24 5.93
C ARG A 274 3.45 -13.32 5.64
N LEU A 275 3.32 -14.51 6.22
CA LEU A 275 4.28 -15.60 5.99
C LEU A 275 4.25 -16.05 4.53
N ALA A 276 3.05 -16.22 3.95
CA ALA A 276 2.84 -16.46 2.53
C ALA A 276 3.49 -15.35 1.68
N MET A 277 3.22 -14.10 2.03
CA MET A 277 3.78 -12.93 1.35
C MET A 277 5.30 -12.86 1.38
N TRP A 278 5.90 -13.22 2.50
CA TRP A 278 7.35 -13.26 2.68
C TRP A 278 7.97 -14.43 1.92
N ALA A 279 7.32 -15.59 1.89
CA ALA A 279 7.74 -16.73 1.08
C ALA A 279 7.71 -16.40 -0.42
N GLY A 280 6.63 -15.79 -0.91
CA GLY A 280 6.53 -15.29 -2.28
C GLY A 280 7.60 -14.24 -2.60
N SER A 281 7.85 -13.30 -1.68
CA SER A 281 8.93 -12.32 -1.83
C SER A 281 10.32 -12.98 -1.84
N ALA A 282 10.56 -14.01 -1.03
CA ALA A 282 11.82 -14.75 -1.04
C ALA A 282 12.03 -15.48 -2.36
N ARG A 283 10.99 -16.13 -2.91
CA ARG A 283 11.04 -16.73 -4.25
C ARG A 283 11.35 -15.69 -5.32
N MET A 284 10.74 -14.51 -5.24
CA MET A 284 11.01 -13.39 -6.15
C MET A 284 12.47 -12.94 -6.08
N ILE A 285 13.06 -12.83 -4.88
CA ILE A 285 14.48 -12.47 -4.69
C ILE A 285 15.39 -13.54 -5.31
N LEU A 286 15.09 -14.82 -5.09
CA LEU A 286 15.88 -15.92 -5.63
C LEU A 286 15.83 -15.98 -7.17
N ALA A 287 14.65 -15.73 -7.75
CA ALA A 287 14.46 -15.67 -9.19
C ALA A 287 15.09 -14.41 -9.83
N ASN A 288 15.24 -13.32 -9.05
CA ASN A 288 15.74 -12.04 -9.53
C ASN A 288 16.87 -11.51 -8.63
N PRO A 289 18.12 -12.03 -8.76
CA PRO A 289 19.23 -11.63 -7.88
C PRO A 289 19.59 -10.13 -7.93
N LEU A 290 19.29 -9.45 -9.05
CA LEU A 290 19.44 -8.01 -9.24
C LEU A 290 18.20 -7.21 -8.76
N GLY A 291 17.14 -7.89 -8.34
CA GLY A 291 15.85 -7.33 -7.99
C GLY A 291 14.96 -7.05 -9.21
N VAL A 292 13.67 -6.87 -8.97
CA VAL A 292 12.66 -6.56 -10.01
C VAL A 292 12.56 -5.08 -10.37
N GLY A 293 13.44 -4.26 -9.80
CA GLY A 293 13.47 -2.81 -9.97
C GLY A 293 12.75 -2.05 -8.86
N LEU A 294 13.26 -0.84 -8.55
CA LEU A 294 12.75 0.00 -7.46
C LEU A 294 11.24 0.24 -7.57
N SER A 295 10.51 0.06 -6.48
CA SER A 295 9.03 0.22 -6.40
C SER A 295 8.18 -0.71 -7.28
N ASN A 296 8.76 -1.74 -7.90
CA ASN A 296 8.01 -2.64 -8.81
C ASN A 296 7.54 -3.93 -8.13
N TRP A 297 7.79 -4.15 -6.83
CA TRP A 297 7.43 -5.38 -6.13
C TRP A 297 5.96 -5.80 -6.36
N ALA A 298 5.01 -4.86 -6.24
CA ALA A 298 3.58 -5.16 -6.37
C ALA A 298 3.17 -5.57 -7.80
N LEU A 299 3.94 -5.19 -8.82
CA LEU A 299 3.69 -5.54 -10.22
C LEU A 299 4.15 -6.97 -10.57
N HIS A 300 5.13 -7.47 -9.81
CA HIS A 300 5.70 -8.81 -10.00
C HIS A 300 5.15 -9.84 -9.00
N TYR A 301 4.80 -9.42 -7.78
CA TYR A 301 4.37 -10.31 -6.71
C TYR A 301 3.29 -11.33 -7.10
N PRO A 302 2.26 -10.97 -7.91
CA PRO A 302 1.23 -11.94 -8.25
C PRO A 302 1.74 -13.23 -8.91
N ALA A 303 2.85 -13.17 -9.65
CA ALA A 303 3.47 -14.35 -10.26
C ALA A 303 4.18 -15.28 -9.25
N PHE A 304 4.45 -14.81 -8.02
CA PHE A 304 5.19 -15.54 -6.97
C PHE A 304 4.33 -15.93 -5.76
N ASP A 305 3.05 -15.56 -5.79
CA ASP A 305 2.11 -15.73 -4.68
C ASP A 305 1.74 -17.20 -4.42
N GLU A 306 1.86 -18.06 -5.43
CA GLU A 306 1.38 -19.46 -5.40
C GLU A 306 -0.11 -19.57 -5.04
N LYS A 307 -0.91 -18.60 -5.49
CA LYS A 307 -2.37 -18.58 -5.33
C LYS A 307 -2.81 -18.59 -3.86
N GLN A 308 -2.12 -17.86 -3.00
CA GLN A 308 -2.41 -17.80 -1.56
C GLN A 308 -3.10 -16.49 -1.13
N LEU A 309 -2.66 -15.36 -1.69
CA LEU A 309 -3.15 -14.02 -1.31
C LEU A 309 -3.72 -13.24 -2.50
N VAL A 310 -3.37 -13.59 -3.74
CA VAL A 310 -3.93 -12.94 -4.92
C VAL A 310 -5.35 -13.45 -5.16
N THR A 311 -6.25 -12.51 -5.38
CA THR A 311 -7.68 -12.74 -5.62
C THR A 311 -8.12 -12.03 -6.89
N GLU A 312 -9.35 -12.31 -7.34
CA GLU A 312 -9.98 -11.59 -8.45
C GLU A 312 -10.17 -10.09 -8.18
N TYR A 313 -10.22 -9.69 -6.90
CA TYR A 313 -10.40 -8.31 -6.48
C TYR A 313 -9.08 -7.55 -6.28
N GLY A 314 -7.95 -8.25 -6.23
CA GLY A 314 -6.65 -7.60 -6.11
C GLY A 314 -5.55 -8.45 -5.49
N ALA A 315 -4.39 -7.84 -5.42
CA ALA A 315 -3.15 -8.42 -4.91
C ALA A 315 -2.54 -7.55 -3.80
N PRO A 316 -1.67 -8.14 -2.94
CA PRO A 316 -0.88 -7.37 -1.99
C PRO A 316 -0.09 -6.24 -2.67
N SER A 317 -0.11 -5.04 -2.07
CA SER A 317 0.62 -3.87 -2.58
C SER A 317 1.97 -3.63 -1.89
N LYS A 318 2.28 -4.35 -0.81
CA LYS A 318 3.55 -4.26 -0.08
C LYS A 318 3.81 -5.52 0.76
N PRO A 319 5.08 -5.92 0.98
CA PRO A 319 5.42 -7.12 1.75
C PRO A 319 5.34 -6.96 3.28
N HIS A 320 5.13 -5.75 3.80
CA HIS A 320 5.19 -5.46 5.24
C HIS A 320 6.51 -5.88 5.93
N ASN A 321 7.61 -5.85 5.18
CA ASN A 321 8.97 -6.08 5.66
C ASN A 321 9.94 -5.32 4.75
N ASP A 322 10.49 -4.20 5.21
CA ASP A 322 11.31 -3.33 4.36
C ASP A 322 12.61 -3.99 3.90
N LEU A 323 13.20 -4.91 4.67
CA LEU A 323 14.42 -5.61 4.26
C LEU A 323 14.15 -6.56 3.09
N LEU A 324 13.08 -7.37 3.19
CA LEU A 324 12.63 -8.19 2.07
C LEU A 324 12.22 -7.32 0.89
N TRP A 325 11.60 -6.18 1.14
CA TRP A 325 11.17 -5.27 0.10
C TRP A 325 12.37 -4.67 -0.67
N ILE A 326 13.37 -4.16 0.03
CA ILE A 326 14.61 -3.64 -0.57
C ILE A 326 15.31 -4.74 -1.36
N ALA A 327 15.44 -5.95 -0.79
CA ALA A 327 16.06 -7.08 -1.48
C ALA A 327 15.31 -7.47 -2.75
N SER A 328 13.98 -7.48 -2.72
CA SER A 328 13.15 -7.84 -3.87
C SER A 328 13.26 -6.82 -5.00
N GLU A 329 13.35 -5.54 -4.69
CA GLU A 329 13.35 -4.45 -5.68
C GLU A 329 14.74 -4.10 -6.21
N THR A 330 15.76 -4.16 -5.36
CA THR A 330 17.12 -3.69 -5.69
C THR A 330 18.18 -4.80 -5.64
N GLY A 331 17.75 -6.04 -5.41
CA GLY A 331 18.59 -7.21 -5.37
C GLY A 331 19.54 -7.24 -4.18
N TRP A 332 20.48 -8.18 -4.23
CA TRP A 332 21.50 -8.33 -3.19
C TRP A 332 22.41 -7.12 -3.07
N LEU A 333 22.70 -6.42 -4.18
CA LEU A 333 23.52 -5.20 -4.16
C LEU A 333 22.83 -4.05 -3.41
N GLY A 334 21.53 -3.86 -3.63
CA GLY A 334 20.78 -2.83 -2.93
C GLY A 334 20.60 -3.15 -1.44
N LEU A 335 20.30 -4.40 -1.09
CA LEU A 335 20.25 -4.83 0.31
C LEU A 335 21.60 -4.65 1.01
N THR A 336 22.70 -5.09 0.39
CA THR A 336 24.04 -5.01 1.01
C THR A 336 24.50 -3.57 1.18
N SER A 337 24.24 -2.69 0.20
CA SER A 337 24.55 -1.26 0.34
C SER A 337 23.69 -0.57 1.41
N PHE A 338 22.41 -0.93 1.55
CA PHE A 338 21.56 -0.47 2.65
C PHE A 338 22.09 -0.93 4.01
N LEU A 339 22.42 -2.22 4.15
CA LEU A 339 23.00 -2.76 5.39
C LEU A 339 24.35 -2.11 5.71
N TRP A 340 25.19 -1.83 4.70
CA TRP A 340 26.43 -1.08 4.89
C TRP A 340 26.18 0.32 5.45
N LEU A 341 25.14 1.03 4.97
CA LEU A 341 24.73 2.32 5.53
C LEU A 341 24.32 2.20 7.01
N ILE A 342 23.48 1.22 7.35
CA ILE A 342 23.02 1.00 8.73
C ILE A 342 24.20 0.64 9.65
N ILE A 343 25.03 -0.33 9.25
CA ILE A 343 26.20 -0.76 10.02
C ILE A 343 27.19 0.39 10.18
N GLY A 344 27.40 1.19 9.14
CA GLY A 344 28.22 2.41 9.19
C GLY A 344 27.70 3.39 10.25
N ALA A 345 26.40 3.65 10.26
CA ALA A 345 25.76 4.56 11.22
C ALA A 345 25.90 4.07 12.67
N LEU A 346 25.66 2.78 12.91
CA LEU A 346 25.84 2.16 14.22
C LEU A 346 27.31 2.21 14.66
N ARG A 347 28.27 1.93 13.77
CA ARG A 347 29.71 2.03 14.07
C ARG A 347 30.11 3.45 14.47
N ILE A 348 29.63 4.47 13.76
CA ILE A 348 29.87 5.87 14.12
C ILE A 348 29.30 6.16 15.51
N GLY A 349 28.04 5.81 15.75
CA GLY A 349 27.41 6.00 17.05
C GLY A 349 28.23 5.36 18.18
N MET A 350 28.63 4.10 18.01
CA MET A 350 29.40 3.35 19.01
C MET A 350 30.78 3.97 19.31
N ARG A 351 31.50 4.44 18.29
CA ARG A 351 32.80 5.13 18.47
C ARG A 351 32.68 6.47 19.20
N GLN A 352 31.50 7.11 19.11
CA GLN A 352 31.23 8.45 19.62
C GLN A 352 30.52 8.44 20.99
N ILE A 353 30.41 7.28 21.63
CA ILE A 353 30.03 7.13 23.04
C ILE A 353 31.21 7.61 23.92
N ARG A 354 31.49 8.91 23.86
CA ARG A 354 32.49 9.65 24.65
C ARG A 354 31.78 10.72 25.50
N PRO A 355 32.36 11.19 26.61
CA PRO A 355 31.64 11.96 27.65
C PRO A 355 30.85 13.18 27.16
N ASP A 356 31.25 13.84 26.08
CA ASP A 356 30.64 15.07 25.54
C ASP A 356 29.43 14.83 24.62
N LYS A 357 29.39 13.68 23.94
CA LYS A 357 28.42 13.38 22.86
C LYS A 357 27.63 12.09 23.07
N ARG A 358 27.90 11.40 24.17
CA ARG A 358 27.40 10.08 24.53
C ARG A 358 25.90 9.94 24.37
N GLU A 359 25.11 10.81 25.00
CA GLU A 359 23.66 10.60 25.09
C GLU A 359 22.96 10.79 23.76
N LEU A 360 23.45 11.71 22.92
CA LEU A 360 22.92 11.88 21.57
C LEU A 360 23.24 10.66 20.69
N ALA A 361 24.46 10.15 20.76
CA ALA A 361 24.83 8.94 20.01
C ALA A 361 23.95 7.75 20.41
N ILE A 362 23.72 7.56 21.71
CA ILE A 362 22.85 6.51 22.26
C ILE A 362 21.40 6.70 21.79
N ALA A 363 20.85 7.91 21.85
CA ALA A 363 19.49 8.19 21.38
C ALA A 363 19.32 7.90 19.89
N CYS A 364 20.29 8.28 19.05
CA CYS A 364 20.29 7.96 17.62
C CYS A 364 20.37 6.46 17.35
N ILE A 365 21.25 5.72 18.04
CA ILE A 365 21.36 4.26 17.93
C ILE A 365 20.02 3.60 18.30
N ALA A 366 19.44 3.98 19.43
CA ALA A 366 18.17 3.44 19.91
C ALA A 366 17.02 3.70 18.94
N SER A 367 16.94 4.92 18.39
CA SER A 367 15.95 5.29 17.37
C SER A 367 16.11 4.45 16.09
N LEU A 368 17.36 4.27 15.63
CA LEU A 368 17.67 3.48 14.44
C LEU A 368 17.36 1.99 14.63
N ILE A 369 17.73 1.41 15.78
CA ILE A 369 17.39 0.01 16.11
C ILE A 369 15.88 -0.17 16.15
N GLY A 370 15.15 0.72 16.83
CA GLY A 370 13.70 0.63 16.92
C GLY A 370 13.01 0.71 15.56
N LEU A 371 13.49 1.59 14.68
CA LEU A 371 13.03 1.67 13.29
C LEU A 371 13.28 0.37 12.54
N ILE A 372 14.52 -0.14 12.53
CA ILE A 372 14.89 -1.33 11.74
C ILE A 372 14.11 -2.56 12.21
N VAL A 373 14.00 -2.77 13.52
CA VAL A 373 13.23 -3.89 14.08
C VAL A 373 11.75 -3.79 13.71
N HIS A 374 11.13 -2.61 13.84
CA HIS A 374 9.73 -2.44 13.44
C HIS A 374 9.55 -2.56 11.91
N SER A 375 10.54 -2.16 11.11
CA SER A 375 10.50 -2.27 9.64
C SER A 375 10.43 -3.71 9.14
N CYS A 376 10.84 -4.70 9.94
CA CYS A 376 10.66 -6.12 9.62
C CYS A 376 9.19 -6.57 9.62
N PHE A 377 8.29 -5.76 10.19
CA PHE A 377 6.85 -6.06 10.33
C PHE A 377 5.95 -4.93 9.80
N SER A 378 6.55 -3.93 9.15
CA SER A 378 5.90 -2.70 8.73
C SER A 378 6.52 -2.20 7.42
N PHE A 379 6.16 -1.00 6.99
CA PHE A 379 6.57 -0.43 5.71
C PHE A 379 7.03 1.04 5.80
N PRO A 380 7.88 1.43 6.77
CA PRO A 380 8.27 2.83 6.92
C PRO A 380 8.97 3.40 5.67
N LYS A 381 9.68 2.61 4.86
CA LYS A 381 10.35 3.12 3.64
C LYS A 381 9.41 3.80 2.66
N ASN A 382 8.18 3.32 2.55
CA ASN A 382 7.20 3.87 1.62
C ASN A 382 6.76 5.29 2.06
N ARG A 383 6.89 5.63 3.35
CA ARG A 383 6.25 6.83 3.92
C ARG A 383 7.25 7.94 4.19
N VAL A 384 6.81 9.17 3.90
CA VAL A 384 7.66 10.38 3.98
C VAL A 384 8.16 10.64 5.39
N THR A 385 7.27 10.63 6.40
CA THR A 385 7.64 11.04 7.77
C THR A 385 8.64 10.09 8.46
N PRO A 386 8.47 8.75 8.42
CA PRO A 386 9.50 7.84 8.94
C PRO A 386 10.85 8.00 8.22
N MET A 387 10.85 8.22 6.90
CA MET A 387 12.07 8.44 6.12
C MET A 387 12.73 9.77 6.46
N LEU A 388 11.97 10.83 6.68
CA LEU A 388 12.49 12.09 7.20
C LEU A 388 13.25 11.87 8.51
N PHE A 389 12.66 11.14 9.46
CA PHE A 389 13.26 10.86 10.77
C PHE A 389 14.49 9.94 10.64
N PHE A 390 14.45 8.97 9.72
CA PHE A 390 15.58 8.09 9.41
C PHE A 390 16.78 8.89 8.90
N TRP A 391 16.61 9.66 7.82
CA TRP A 391 17.67 10.46 7.22
C TRP A 391 18.18 11.56 8.15
N MET A 392 17.28 12.13 8.97
CA MET A 392 17.64 13.06 10.03
C MET A 392 18.55 12.40 11.08
N THR A 393 18.21 11.20 11.53
CA THR A 393 18.99 10.43 12.52
C THR A 393 20.37 10.07 11.97
N LEU A 394 20.44 9.66 10.69
CA LEU A 394 21.72 9.44 10.01
C LEU A 394 22.53 10.74 9.89
N GLY A 395 21.89 11.87 9.63
CA GLY A 395 22.55 13.18 9.59
C GLY A 395 23.14 13.58 10.95
N LEU A 396 22.39 13.38 12.04
CA LEU A 396 22.86 13.60 13.41
C LEU A 396 24.04 12.69 13.75
N LEU A 397 23.98 11.39 13.43
CA LEU A 397 25.14 10.50 13.60
C LEU A 397 26.34 10.95 12.75
N GLY A 398 26.08 11.32 11.49
CA GLY A 398 27.11 11.81 10.58
C GLY A 398 27.82 13.06 11.10
N SER A 399 27.07 13.98 11.75
CA SER A 399 27.62 15.19 12.38
C SER A 399 28.60 14.90 13.53
N LEU A 400 28.54 13.71 14.13
CA LEU A 400 29.47 13.28 15.19
C LEU A 400 30.83 12.87 14.63
N SER A 401 30.88 12.43 13.36
CA SER A 401 32.09 11.93 12.69
C SER A 401 32.60 12.86 11.58
N THR A 402 32.02 14.05 11.39
CA THR A 402 32.33 14.91 10.24
C THR A 402 33.81 15.30 10.24
N GLN A 403 34.53 14.86 9.22
CA GLN A 403 35.80 15.45 8.80
C GLN A 403 35.49 16.37 7.62
N GLN A 404 35.94 17.62 7.62
CA GLN A 404 35.73 18.49 6.45
C GLN A 404 36.50 17.92 5.25
N LYS A 405 35.82 17.34 4.26
CA LYS A 405 36.39 17.03 2.93
C LYS A 405 35.58 17.73 1.84
N ARG A 406 36.26 18.18 0.78
CA ARG A 406 35.64 18.83 -0.39
C ARG A 406 35.21 17.77 -1.41
N LEU A 407 33.96 17.84 -1.88
CA LEU A 407 33.44 17.19 -3.10
C LEU A 407 33.33 18.21 -4.24
N THR A 408 33.23 17.76 -5.48
CA THR A 408 33.28 18.61 -6.69
C THR A 408 31.90 19.18 -7.06
N ARG A 409 31.86 20.41 -7.61
CA ARG A 409 30.64 21.12 -8.08
C ARG A 409 29.68 20.30 -8.99
N PRO A 410 30.12 19.46 -9.96
CA PRO A 410 29.20 18.80 -10.89
C PRO A 410 28.21 17.82 -10.25
N VAL A 411 28.59 17.13 -9.16
CA VAL A 411 27.72 16.14 -8.50
C VAL A 411 26.48 16.79 -7.90
N TRP A 412 26.61 17.99 -7.35
CA TRP A 412 25.48 18.70 -6.73
C TRP A 412 24.57 19.37 -7.74
N SER A 413 25.09 19.84 -8.88
CA SER A 413 24.24 20.32 -9.98
C SER A 413 23.35 19.18 -10.50
N LEU A 414 23.90 17.98 -10.65
CA LEU A 414 23.13 16.78 -11.02
C LEU A 414 22.11 16.42 -9.93
N THR A 415 22.52 16.48 -8.66
CA THR A 415 21.62 16.22 -7.51
C THR A 415 20.47 17.22 -7.45
N LEU A 416 20.75 18.51 -7.62
CA LEU A 416 19.75 19.57 -7.66
C LEU A 416 18.77 19.35 -8.81
N THR A 417 19.29 19.05 -10.00
CA THR A 417 18.46 18.75 -11.18
C THR A 417 17.56 17.55 -10.90
N THR A 418 18.09 16.48 -10.30
CA THR A 418 17.34 15.29 -9.92
C THR A 418 16.24 15.61 -8.91
N MET A 419 16.53 16.44 -7.89
CA MET A 419 15.52 16.87 -6.92
C MET A 419 14.44 17.74 -7.54
N VAL A 420 14.79 18.66 -8.44
CA VAL A 420 13.81 19.50 -9.15
C VAL A 420 12.90 18.64 -10.02
N LEU A 421 13.46 17.70 -10.79
CA LEU A 421 12.67 16.74 -11.57
C LEU A 421 11.76 15.88 -10.67
N GLY A 422 12.28 15.41 -9.53
CA GLY A 422 11.51 14.68 -8.53
C GLY A 422 10.36 15.50 -7.93
N MET A 423 10.57 16.80 -7.71
CA MET A 423 9.52 17.72 -7.26
C MET A 423 8.45 17.94 -8.33
N LEU A 424 8.85 18.13 -9.60
CA LEU A 424 7.90 18.23 -10.71
C LEU A 424 7.06 16.95 -10.85
N LEU A 425 7.68 15.77 -10.70
CA LEU A 425 6.98 14.49 -10.70
C LEU A 425 6.03 14.35 -9.50
N THR A 426 6.43 14.83 -8.32
CA THR A 426 5.56 14.87 -7.13
C THR A 426 4.35 15.77 -7.35
N SER A 427 4.52 16.92 -8.03
CA SER A 427 3.41 17.78 -8.43
C SER A 427 2.46 17.09 -9.42
N ARG A 428 2.98 16.27 -10.35
CA ARG A 428 2.15 15.44 -11.24
C ARG A 428 1.38 14.37 -10.46
N LEU A 429 2.02 13.72 -9.50
CA LEU A 429 1.38 12.76 -8.60
C LEU A 429 0.19 13.40 -7.84
N ILE A 430 0.35 14.61 -7.30
CA ILE A 430 -0.74 15.31 -6.61
C ILE A 430 -1.92 15.58 -7.55
N ARG A 431 -1.66 16.04 -8.78
CA ARG A 431 -2.73 16.26 -9.77
C ARG A 431 -3.38 14.95 -10.20
N PHE A 432 -2.59 13.90 -10.43
CA PHE A 432 -3.08 12.55 -10.69
C PHE A 432 -4.06 12.10 -9.58
N GLU A 433 -3.67 12.23 -8.31
CA GLU A 433 -4.49 11.79 -7.18
C GLU A 433 -5.78 12.60 -7.05
N SER A 434 -5.75 13.89 -7.39
CA SER A 434 -6.95 14.74 -7.45
C SER A 434 -7.92 14.29 -8.54
N TRP A 435 -7.42 13.97 -9.74
CA TRP A 435 -8.25 13.45 -10.83
C TRP A 435 -8.82 12.07 -10.49
N LEU A 436 -7.99 11.18 -9.94
CA LEU A 436 -8.44 9.85 -9.52
C LEU A 436 -9.50 9.93 -8.41
N GLY A 437 -9.30 10.80 -7.41
CA GLY A 437 -10.31 11.05 -6.38
C GLY A 437 -11.64 11.56 -6.96
N SER A 438 -11.58 12.42 -7.98
CA SER A 438 -12.77 12.91 -8.69
C SER A 438 -13.44 11.82 -9.52
N ALA A 439 -12.67 10.88 -10.09
CA ALA A 439 -13.21 9.73 -10.81
C ALA A 439 -13.95 8.78 -9.87
N THR A 440 -13.41 8.48 -8.69
CA THR A 440 -14.09 7.67 -7.66
C THR A 440 -15.40 8.32 -7.19
N VAL A 441 -15.50 9.66 -7.18
CA VAL A 441 -16.77 10.34 -6.90
C VAL A 441 -17.79 10.12 -8.02
N SER A 442 -17.39 10.21 -9.29
CA SER A 442 -18.28 9.86 -10.43
C SER A 442 -18.71 8.41 -10.42
N GLU A 443 -17.81 7.48 -10.06
CA GLU A 443 -18.13 6.05 -9.95
C GLU A 443 -19.25 5.82 -8.94
N ARG A 444 -19.20 6.47 -7.77
CA ARG A 444 -20.27 6.40 -6.76
C ARG A 444 -21.59 7.03 -7.19
N GLN A 445 -21.59 7.81 -8.26
CA GLN A 445 -22.75 8.45 -8.85
C GLN A 445 -23.24 7.70 -10.11
N ASP A 446 -22.65 6.54 -10.43
CA ASP A 446 -22.88 5.77 -11.66
C ASP A 446 -22.65 6.58 -12.95
N ASP A 447 -21.86 7.66 -12.88
CA ASP A 447 -21.47 8.50 -14.01
C ASP A 447 -20.25 7.90 -14.73
N TRP A 448 -20.47 6.83 -15.48
CA TRP A 448 -19.40 6.07 -16.15
C TRP A 448 -18.66 6.88 -17.22
N THR A 449 -19.32 7.85 -17.86
CA THR A 449 -18.68 8.77 -18.81
C THR A 449 -17.68 9.67 -18.08
N GLY A 450 -18.09 10.29 -16.97
CA GLY A 450 -17.20 11.10 -16.15
C GLY A 450 -16.06 10.29 -15.51
N VAL A 451 -16.31 9.02 -15.15
CA VAL A 451 -15.24 8.10 -14.71
C VAL A 451 -14.19 7.93 -15.82
N ALA A 452 -14.60 7.60 -17.04
CA ALA A 452 -13.68 7.38 -18.16
C ALA A 452 -12.86 8.64 -18.49
N GLU A 453 -13.49 9.82 -18.50
CA GLU A 453 -12.81 11.09 -18.78
C GLU A 453 -11.81 11.49 -17.69
N LYS A 454 -12.21 11.43 -16.42
CA LYS A 454 -11.36 11.83 -15.29
C LYS A 454 -10.19 10.87 -15.10
N THR A 455 -10.40 9.58 -15.36
CA THR A 455 -9.30 8.60 -15.33
C THR A 455 -8.34 8.77 -16.50
N GLU A 456 -8.78 9.14 -17.70
CA GLU A 456 -7.88 9.55 -18.79
C GLU A 456 -7.06 10.78 -18.40
N GLN A 457 -7.69 11.79 -17.81
CA GLN A 457 -6.98 12.98 -17.29
C GLN A 457 -5.96 12.61 -16.22
N ALA A 458 -6.29 11.72 -15.28
CA ALA A 458 -5.35 11.20 -14.31
C ALA A 458 -4.16 10.53 -15.03
N LEU A 459 -4.40 9.59 -15.94
CA LEU A 459 -3.35 8.86 -16.65
C LEU A 459 -2.46 9.75 -17.54
N SER A 460 -2.97 10.90 -17.98
CA SER A 460 -2.17 11.93 -18.67
C SER A 460 -1.09 12.55 -17.77
N GLU A 461 -1.29 12.55 -16.44
CA GLU A 461 -0.30 12.98 -15.46
C GLU A 461 0.75 11.89 -15.15
N GLY A 462 0.41 10.61 -15.36
CA GLY A 462 1.32 9.48 -15.18
C GLY A 462 0.63 8.21 -14.69
N ARG A 463 1.34 7.08 -14.68
CA ARG A 463 0.82 5.76 -14.26
C ARG A 463 1.10 5.48 -12.78
N PHE A 464 0.74 6.41 -11.90
CA PHE A 464 1.10 6.32 -10.47
C PHE A 464 0.34 5.23 -9.71
N HIS A 465 -0.92 4.95 -10.10
CA HIS A 465 -1.76 3.92 -9.48
C HIS A 465 -2.41 3.04 -10.55
N THR A 466 -2.39 1.72 -10.34
CA THR A 466 -3.08 0.74 -11.22
C THR A 466 -4.58 0.97 -11.28
N GLU A 467 -5.17 1.46 -10.19
CA GLU A 467 -6.61 1.68 -10.08
C GLU A 467 -7.16 2.64 -11.14
N ALA A 468 -6.41 3.64 -11.58
CA ALA A 468 -6.85 4.51 -12.67
C ALA A 468 -6.98 3.75 -14.00
N ILE A 469 -6.12 2.75 -14.23
CA ILE A 469 -6.17 1.88 -15.41
C ILE A 469 -7.38 0.94 -15.32
N GLN A 470 -7.57 0.30 -14.16
CA GLN A 470 -8.70 -0.60 -13.90
C GLN A 470 -10.04 0.12 -14.04
N LEU A 471 -10.20 1.24 -13.33
CA LEU A 471 -11.43 2.01 -13.29
C LEU A 471 -11.80 2.58 -14.67
N ARG A 472 -10.81 3.02 -15.45
CA ARG A 472 -11.04 3.48 -16.82
C ARG A 472 -11.54 2.38 -17.73
N GLY A 473 -10.88 1.23 -17.72
CA GLY A 473 -11.26 0.11 -18.58
C GLY A 473 -12.61 -0.48 -18.17
N TYR A 474 -12.89 -0.55 -16.86
CA TYR A 474 -14.21 -0.93 -16.35
C TYR A 474 -15.31 0.03 -16.81
N ALA A 475 -15.07 1.34 -16.74
CA ALA A 475 -16.02 2.34 -17.23
C ALA A 475 -16.27 2.22 -18.74
N LEU A 476 -15.22 1.99 -19.55
CA LEU A 476 -15.38 1.77 -20.99
C LEU A 476 -16.19 0.52 -21.32
N ASN A 477 -15.94 -0.59 -20.64
CA ASN A 477 -16.74 -1.81 -20.78
C ASN A 477 -18.20 -1.58 -20.40
N THR A 478 -18.44 -0.86 -19.29
CA THR A 478 -19.80 -0.53 -18.82
C THR A 478 -20.55 0.35 -19.82
N LEU A 479 -19.85 1.25 -20.51
CA LEU A 479 -20.40 2.10 -21.57
C LEU A 479 -20.58 1.37 -22.91
N GLY A 480 -20.18 0.10 -23.02
CA GLY A 480 -20.18 -0.65 -24.28
C GLY A 480 -19.13 -0.17 -25.29
N ARG A 481 -18.17 0.67 -24.87
CA ARG A 481 -17.09 1.22 -25.71
C ARG A 481 -15.93 0.21 -25.79
N TYR A 482 -16.23 -1.01 -26.24
CA TYR A 482 -15.31 -2.14 -26.14
C TYR A 482 -14.02 -1.97 -26.94
N ALA A 483 -14.08 -1.38 -28.14
CA ALA A 483 -12.89 -1.13 -28.96
C ALA A 483 -11.89 -0.18 -28.26
N GLU A 484 -12.40 0.89 -27.61
CA GLU A 484 -11.56 1.78 -26.80
C GLU A 484 -11.05 1.09 -25.54
N SER A 485 -11.81 0.13 -24.99
CA SER A 485 -11.37 -0.62 -23.81
C SER A 485 -10.24 -1.58 -24.14
N ILE A 486 -10.27 -2.20 -25.32
CA ILE A 486 -9.18 -3.05 -25.83
C ILE A 486 -7.93 -2.19 -25.99
N ASP A 487 -7.99 -1.08 -26.74
CA ASP A 487 -6.85 -0.16 -26.92
C ASP A 487 -6.26 0.29 -25.57
N HIS A 488 -7.14 0.67 -24.63
CA HIS A 488 -6.72 1.06 -23.29
C HIS A 488 -5.99 -0.06 -22.54
N TYR A 489 -6.54 -1.28 -22.51
CA TYR A 489 -5.90 -2.40 -21.82
C TYR A 489 -4.61 -2.84 -22.51
N GLU A 490 -4.57 -2.88 -23.84
CA GLU A 490 -3.34 -3.18 -24.60
C GLU A 490 -2.24 -2.15 -24.34
N ARG A 491 -2.59 -0.87 -24.28
CA ARG A 491 -1.66 0.23 -23.95
C ARG A 491 -1.02 0.06 -22.58
N TYR A 492 -1.74 -0.49 -21.60
CA TYR A 492 -1.26 -0.60 -20.22
C TYR A 492 -0.82 -2.01 -19.80
N ALA A 493 -1.13 -3.05 -20.57
CA ALA A 493 -0.76 -4.43 -20.30
C ALA A 493 0.74 -4.64 -20.04
N PRO A 494 1.67 -4.02 -20.80
CA PRO A 494 3.10 -4.15 -20.53
C PRO A 494 3.51 -3.66 -19.14
N PHE A 495 2.76 -2.71 -18.56
CA PHE A 495 3.05 -2.13 -17.25
C PHE A 495 2.34 -2.86 -16.11
N ARG A 496 1.32 -3.68 -16.41
CA ARG A 496 0.51 -4.41 -15.42
C ARG A 496 0.30 -5.87 -15.86
N PRO A 497 1.39 -6.64 -16.07
CA PRO A 497 1.32 -7.95 -16.73
C PRO A 497 0.58 -9.03 -15.94
N HIS A 498 0.48 -8.88 -14.61
CA HIS A 498 -0.12 -9.88 -13.72
C HIS A 498 -1.30 -9.30 -12.91
N ASP A 499 -1.99 -8.29 -13.45
CA ASP A 499 -3.14 -7.70 -12.78
C ASP A 499 -4.43 -8.41 -13.22
N VAL A 500 -5.06 -9.12 -12.28
CA VAL A 500 -6.21 -9.99 -12.55
C VAL A 500 -7.41 -9.18 -13.08
N GLN A 501 -7.65 -7.98 -12.55
CA GLN A 501 -8.77 -7.14 -12.96
C GLN A 501 -8.57 -6.57 -14.37
N ILE A 502 -7.34 -6.18 -14.71
CA ILE A 502 -6.99 -5.75 -16.07
C ILE A 502 -7.16 -6.90 -17.06
N LEU A 503 -6.68 -8.10 -16.73
CA LEU A 503 -6.83 -9.28 -17.60
C LEU A 503 -8.30 -9.66 -17.81
N ASN A 504 -9.10 -9.65 -16.73
CA ASN A 504 -10.54 -9.90 -16.79
C ASN A 504 -11.27 -8.85 -17.63
N GLY A 505 -11.02 -7.56 -17.36
CA GLY A 505 -11.62 -6.46 -18.09
C GLY A 505 -11.27 -6.48 -19.59
N HIS A 506 -10.03 -6.85 -19.92
CA HIS A 506 -9.60 -7.01 -21.31
C HIS A 506 -10.31 -8.20 -21.98
N ALA A 507 -10.41 -9.33 -21.29
CA ALA A 507 -11.14 -10.50 -21.79
C ALA A 507 -12.62 -10.19 -22.07
N ILE A 508 -13.28 -9.44 -21.19
CA ILE A 508 -14.66 -8.98 -21.36
C ILE A 508 -14.79 -8.10 -22.61
N ALA A 509 -13.87 -7.17 -22.84
CA ALA A 509 -13.90 -6.30 -24.00
C ALA A 509 -13.77 -7.10 -25.31
N LEU A 510 -12.78 -8.00 -25.38
CA LEU A 510 -12.53 -8.90 -26.52
C LEU A 510 -13.72 -9.83 -26.80
N GLN A 511 -14.35 -10.36 -25.74
CA GLN A 511 -15.55 -11.19 -25.85
C GLN A 511 -16.72 -10.44 -26.50
N ASN A 512 -16.84 -9.13 -26.27
CA ASN A 512 -17.91 -8.30 -26.84
C ASN A 512 -17.58 -7.77 -28.25
N THR A 513 -16.31 -7.83 -28.69
CA THR A 513 -15.91 -7.60 -30.10
C THR A 513 -15.79 -8.89 -30.92
N ASP A 514 -16.17 -10.03 -30.34
CA ASP A 514 -16.12 -11.38 -30.95
C ASP A 514 -14.70 -11.92 -31.21
N GLU A 515 -13.69 -11.37 -30.53
CA GLU A 515 -12.30 -11.85 -30.50
C GLU A 515 -12.14 -12.99 -29.50
N LEU A 516 -12.89 -14.08 -29.69
CA LEU A 516 -13.14 -15.08 -28.66
C LEU A 516 -11.88 -15.81 -28.18
N GLU A 517 -10.93 -16.10 -29.06
CA GLU A 517 -9.70 -16.83 -28.66
C GLU A 517 -8.75 -15.96 -27.83
N ASP A 518 -8.67 -14.68 -28.14
CA ASP A 518 -7.88 -13.73 -27.35
C ASP A 518 -8.53 -13.51 -25.98
N ALA A 519 -9.87 -13.40 -25.93
CA ALA A 519 -10.62 -13.36 -24.68
C ALA A 519 -10.36 -14.61 -23.81
N ALA A 520 -10.41 -15.80 -24.42
CA ALA A 520 -10.19 -17.06 -23.71
C ALA A 520 -8.76 -17.16 -23.17
N ARG A 521 -7.78 -16.66 -23.92
CA ARG A 521 -6.39 -16.57 -23.44
C ARG A 521 -6.29 -15.64 -22.23
N LYS A 522 -6.91 -14.46 -22.27
CA LYS A 522 -6.87 -13.49 -21.15
C LYS A 522 -7.56 -13.99 -19.88
N TYR A 523 -8.71 -14.67 -20.00
CA TYR A 523 -9.33 -15.34 -18.85
C TYR A 523 -8.43 -16.44 -18.26
N ARG A 524 -7.77 -17.25 -19.10
CA ARG A 524 -6.83 -18.29 -18.63
C ARG A 524 -5.61 -17.69 -17.93
N GLU A 525 -5.06 -16.58 -18.45
CA GLU A 525 -3.99 -15.82 -17.80
C GLU A 525 -4.43 -15.32 -16.41
N ALA A 526 -5.64 -14.74 -16.30
CA ALA A 526 -6.21 -14.29 -15.02
C ALA A 526 -6.40 -15.45 -14.03
N ARG A 527 -7.00 -16.56 -14.49
CA ARG A 527 -7.26 -17.78 -13.71
C ARG A 527 -5.98 -18.44 -13.21
N ALA A 528 -4.87 -18.32 -13.95
CA ALA A 528 -3.58 -18.86 -13.55
C ALA A 528 -2.99 -18.18 -12.30
N LEU A 529 -3.43 -16.97 -11.96
CA LEU A 529 -2.92 -16.16 -10.85
C LEU A 529 -3.69 -16.36 -9.53
N VAL A 530 -4.89 -16.93 -9.57
CA VAL A 530 -5.78 -17.08 -8.41
C VAL A 530 -6.06 -18.55 -8.07
N ALA A 531 -6.40 -18.83 -6.81
CA ALA A 531 -6.68 -20.19 -6.32
C ALA A 531 -8.01 -20.72 -6.87
N ALA A 532 -9.03 -19.88 -6.78
CA ALA A 532 -10.37 -20.07 -7.33
C ALA A 532 -11.02 -18.69 -7.47
N SER A 533 -11.88 -18.55 -8.47
CA SER A 533 -12.66 -17.32 -8.70
C SER A 533 -13.94 -17.72 -9.41
N GLY A 534 -15.08 -17.54 -8.72
CA GLY A 534 -16.38 -17.85 -9.29
C GLY A 534 -16.66 -17.03 -10.53
N ASP A 535 -16.34 -15.73 -10.49
CA ASP A 535 -16.61 -14.80 -11.58
C ASP A 535 -15.73 -15.08 -12.81
N LEU A 536 -14.43 -15.32 -12.64
CA LEU A 536 -13.54 -15.62 -13.77
C LEU A 536 -13.88 -16.96 -14.42
N ASP A 537 -14.15 -17.99 -13.62
CA ASP A 537 -14.51 -19.31 -14.12
C ASP A 537 -15.88 -19.28 -14.82
N TYR A 538 -16.85 -18.54 -14.29
CA TYR A 538 -18.13 -18.31 -14.93
C TYR A 538 -17.97 -17.58 -16.28
N ASN A 539 -17.19 -16.49 -16.30
CA ASN A 539 -16.93 -15.73 -17.52
C ASN A 539 -16.22 -16.57 -18.59
N LEU A 540 -15.22 -17.37 -18.20
CA LEU A 540 -14.55 -18.30 -19.11
C LEU A 540 -15.50 -19.38 -19.64
N ALA A 541 -16.34 -19.96 -18.79
CA ALA A 541 -17.29 -20.98 -19.21
C ALA A 541 -18.35 -20.44 -20.20
N THR A 542 -18.90 -19.25 -19.94
CA THR A 542 -19.85 -18.61 -20.87
C THR A 542 -19.21 -18.30 -22.22
N LEU A 543 -17.93 -17.90 -22.23
CA LEU A 543 -17.16 -17.73 -23.45
C LEU A 543 -16.93 -19.06 -24.19
N LEU A 544 -16.60 -20.14 -23.49
CA LEU A 544 -16.38 -21.47 -24.10
C LEU A 544 -17.65 -22.03 -24.74
N ILE A 545 -18.82 -21.78 -24.15
CA ILE A 545 -20.13 -22.07 -24.75
C ILE A 545 -20.27 -21.33 -26.10
N ARG A 546 -19.93 -20.03 -26.15
CA ARG A 546 -19.94 -19.24 -27.41
C ARG A 546 -18.94 -19.76 -28.44
N GLN A 547 -17.75 -20.20 -28.01
CA GLN A 547 -16.75 -20.85 -28.86
C GLN A 547 -17.15 -22.26 -29.33
N LYS A 548 -18.32 -22.78 -28.91
CA LYS A 548 -18.76 -24.16 -29.18
C LYS A 548 -17.77 -25.21 -28.67
N ARG A 549 -17.18 -24.96 -27.51
CA ARG A 549 -16.30 -25.89 -26.76
C ARG A 549 -17.01 -26.36 -25.49
N PRO A 550 -18.12 -27.11 -25.62
CA PRO A 550 -19.02 -27.37 -24.49
C PRO A 550 -18.41 -28.29 -23.43
N ASP A 551 -17.53 -29.24 -23.79
CA ASP A 551 -16.94 -30.15 -22.80
C ASP A 551 -16.05 -29.42 -21.79
N GLU A 552 -15.22 -28.47 -22.23
CA GLU A 552 -14.43 -27.62 -21.33
C GLU A 552 -15.32 -26.70 -20.47
N ALA A 553 -16.40 -26.18 -21.05
CA ALA A 553 -17.35 -25.36 -20.29
C ALA A 553 -18.05 -26.18 -19.20
N ILE A 554 -18.44 -27.43 -19.51
CA ILE A 554 -19.07 -28.36 -18.56
C ILE A 554 -18.13 -28.62 -17.37
N GLU A 555 -16.85 -28.92 -17.62
CA GLU A 555 -15.89 -29.19 -16.54
C GLU A 555 -15.78 -28.02 -15.56
N ILE A 556 -15.69 -26.78 -16.07
CA ILE A 556 -15.60 -25.57 -15.24
C ILE A 556 -16.91 -25.34 -14.46
N LEU A 557 -18.06 -25.45 -15.14
CA LEU A 557 -19.36 -25.20 -14.52
C LEU A 557 -19.73 -26.26 -13.49
N GLU A 558 -19.35 -27.52 -13.70
CA GLU A 558 -19.53 -28.59 -12.71
C GLU A 558 -18.76 -28.27 -11.43
N ALA A 559 -17.48 -27.89 -11.54
CA ALA A 559 -16.67 -27.49 -10.40
C ALA A 559 -17.27 -26.30 -9.63
N LEU A 560 -17.86 -25.33 -10.34
CA LEU A 560 -18.55 -24.19 -9.70
C LEU A 560 -19.81 -24.60 -8.93
N THR A 561 -20.52 -25.65 -9.36
CA THR A 561 -21.74 -26.11 -8.70
C THR A 561 -21.50 -26.94 -7.43
N GLU A 562 -20.30 -27.48 -7.22
CA GLU A 562 -19.99 -28.37 -6.08
C GLU A 562 -20.18 -27.69 -4.71
N ASN A 563 -19.98 -26.37 -4.61
CA ASN A 563 -19.96 -25.65 -3.33
C ASN A 563 -21.28 -24.91 -2.97
N GLN A 564 -22.23 -24.76 -3.90
CA GLN A 564 -22.59 -23.45 -4.45
C GLN A 564 -23.58 -23.48 -5.63
N PRO A 565 -24.68 -24.28 -5.70
CA PRO A 565 -25.47 -24.33 -6.94
C PRO A 565 -26.27 -23.03 -7.15
N ASP A 566 -25.69 -22.11 -7.91
CA ASP A 566 -26.35 -20.89 -8.38
C ASP A 566 -27.21 -21.17 -9.63
N ALA A 567 -28.37 -20.52 -9.72
CA ALA A 567 -29.33 -20.74 -10.82
C ALA A 567 -28.77 -20.35 -12.19
N ALA A 568 -27.99 -19.27 -12.29
CA ALA A 568 -27.37 -18.85 -13.55
C ALA A 568 -26.29 -19.84 -13.98
N ILE A 569 -25.45 -20.30 -13.03
CA ILE A 569 -24.42 -21.32 -13.30
C ILE A 569 -25.06 -22.64 -13.79
N LEU A 570 -26.11 -23.10 -13.11
CA LEU A 570 -26.87 -24.30 -13.49
C LEU A 570 -27.54 -24.16 -14.87
N PHE A 571 -28.07 -22.99 -15.19
CA PHE A 571 -28.63 -22.70 -16.51
C PHE A 571 -27.56 -22.77 -17.61
N HIS A 572 -26.39 -22.18 -17.38
CA HIS A 572 -25.27 -22.26 -18.32
C HIS A 572 -24.72 -23.69 -18.44
N LEU A 573 -24.68 -24.47 -17.36
CA LEU A 573 -24.32 -25.88 -17.39
C LEU A 573 -25.31 -26.69 -18.24
N GLY A 574 -26.61 -26.43 -18.07
CA GLY A 574 -27.67 -26.97 -18.92
C GLY A 574 -27.41 -26.68 -20.40
N ASN A 575 -27.17 -25.41 -20.75
CA ASN A 575 -26.89 -25.00 -22.13
C ASN A 575 -25.61 -25.64 -22.71
N ALA A 576 -24.54 -25.73 -21.92
CA ALA A 576 -23.32 -26.42 -22.33
C ALA A 576 -23.58 -27.91 -22.63
N ARG A 577 -24.35 -28.59 -21.77
CA ARG A 577 -24.76 -29.98 -21.97
C ARG A 577 -25.67 -30.18 -23.17
N ILE A 578 -26.54 -29.22 -23.50
CA ILE A 578 -27.32 -29.23 -24.76
C ILE A 578 -26.36 -29.21 -25.95
N LEU A 579 -25.38 -28.31 -25.96
CA LEU A 579 -24.39 -28.20 -27.04
C LEU A 579 -23.52 -29.46 -27.18
N ALA A 580 -23.21 -30.13 -26.07
CA ALA A 580 -22.50 -31.41 -26.06
C ALA A 580 -23.39 -32.63 -26.43
N GLY A 581 -24.69 -32.43 -26.69
CA GLY A 581 -25.62 -33.52 -26.99
C GLY A 581 -26.05 -34.36 -25.77
N ARG A 582 -25.70 -33.93 -24.55
CA ARG A 582 -26.00 -34.60 -23.27
C ARG A 582 -27.39 -34.21 -22.75
N THR A 583 -28.43 -34.48 -23.53
CA THR A 583 -29.81 -33.97 -23.28
C THR A 583 -30.37 -34.34 -21.90
N LYS A 584 -30.13 -35.56 -21.40
CA LYS A 584 -30.64 -35.99 -20.08
C LYS A 584 -30.00 -35.19 -18.94
N GLU A 585 -28.68 -35.00 -19.01
CA GLU A 585 -27.93 -34.22 -18.02
C GLU A 585 -28.27 -32.73 -18.09
N ALA A 586 -28.58 -32.22 -19.30
CA ALA A 586 -29.04 -30.85 -19.50
C ALA A 586 -30.38 -30.59 -18.84
N ILE A 587 -31.35 -31.51 -19.02
CA ILE A 587 -32.66 -31.43 -18.36
C ILE A 587 -32.49 -31.39 -16.84
N ALA A 588 -31.67 -32.29 -16.27
CA ALA A 588 -31.44 -32.33 -14.83
C ALA A 588 -30.83 -31.02 -14.29
N ALA A 589 -29.83 -30.45 -14.98
CA ALA A 589 -29.24 -29.17 -14.58
C ALA A 589 -30.25 -28.01 -14.66
N LEU A 590 -31.07 -27.96 -15.71
CA LEU A 590 -32.09 -26.92 -15.88
C LEU A 590 -33.25 -27.08 -14.89
N GLU A 591 -33.69 -28.30 -14.59
CA GLU A 591 -34.70 -28.59 -13.55
C GLU A 591 -34.20 -28.08 -12.19
N GLN A 592 -32.92 -28.29 -11.89
CA GLN A 592 -32.30 -27.73 -10.69
C GLN A 592 -32.24 -26.20 -10.75
N ALA A 593 -31.86 -25.60 -11.89
CA ALA A 593 -31.79 -24.14 -12.06
C ALA A 593 -33.12 -23.46 -11.74
N VAL A 594 -34.23 -23.95 -12.32
CA VAL A 594 -35.57 -23.39 -12.10
C VAL A 594 -36.17 -23.76 -10.74
N THR A 595 -35.64 -24.78 -10.06
CA THR A 595 -35.98 -25.07 -8.67
C THR A 595 -35.29 -24.08 -7.73
N THR A 596 -34.03 -23.74 -8.00
CA THR A 596 -33.26 -22.76 -7.25
C THR A 596 -33.80 -21.33 -7.46
N ALA A 597 -34.13 -20.96 -8.69
CA ALA A 597 -34.71 -19.66 -9.04
C ALA A 597 -35.91 -19.85 -9.99
N PRO A 598 -37.13 -20.00 -9.47
CA PRO A 598 -38.34 -20.18 -10.28
C PRO A 598 -38.59 -19.03 -11.27
N GLU A 599 -38.16 -17.82 -10.94
CA GLU A 599 -38.27 -16.62 -11.78
C GLU A 599 -37.34 -16.59 -13.00
N LEU A 600 -36.40 -17.54 -13.11
CA LEU A 600 -35.51 -17.68 -14.27
C LEU A 600 -36.29 -18.20 -15.50
N ALA A 601 -37.05 -17.31 -16.11
CA ALA A 601 -37.94 -17.64 -17.22
C ALA A 601 -37.20 -18.31 -18.39
N GLN A 602 -35.94 -17.91 -18.68
CA GLN A 602 -35.15 -18.55 -19.74
C GLN A 602 -34.95 -20.04 -19.48
N GLY A 603 -34.77 -20.46 -18.22
CA GLY A 603 -34.65 -21.87 -17.85
C GLY A 603 -35.91 -22.67 -18.18
N TRP A 604 -37.08 -22.13 -17.86
CA TRP A 604 -38.37 -22.76 -18.19
C TRP A 604 -38.61 -22.88 -19.69
N MET A 605 -38.26 -21.86 -20.47
CA MET A 605 -38.35 -21.91 -21.93
C MET A 605 -37.50 -23.06 -22.49
N VAL A 606 -36.23 -23.13 -22.09
CA VAL A 606 -35.30 -24.17 -22.60
C VAL A 606 -35.74 -25.56 -22.15
N LEU A 607 -36.22 -25.73 -20.91
CA LEU A 607 -36.81 -26.99 -20.43
C LEU A 607 -38.01 -27.43 -21.28
N GLY A 608 -38.93 -26.52 -21.56
CA GLY A 608 -40.11 -26.82 -22.40
C GLY A 608 -39.71 -27.32 -23.78
N GLU A 609 -38.72 -26.68 -24.42
CA GLU A 609 -38.18 -27.12 -25.70
C GLU A 609 -37.51 -28.50 -25.62
N LEU A 610 -36.73 -28.78 -24.58
CA LEU A 610 -36.06 -30.08 -24.41
C LEU A 610 -37.05 -31.21 -24.10
N TYR A 611 -38.07 -30.96 -23.29
CA TYR A 611 -39.14 -31.94 -23.02
C TYR A 611 -39.94 -32.25 -24.28
N LEU A 612 -40.26 -31.23 -25.09
CA LEU A 612 -40.95 -31.41 -26.36
C LEU A 612 -40.14 -32.31 -27.30
N ARG A 613 -38.83 -32.05 -27.46
CA ARG A 613 -37.91 -32.90 -28.24
C ARG A 613 -37.81 -34.32 -27.69
N SER A 614 -37.91 -34.47 -26.36
CA SER A 614 -37.88 -35.77 -25.67
C SER A 614 -39.24 -36.46 -25.60
N LYS A 615 -40.28 -35.94 -26.27
CA LYS A 615 -41.68 -36.45 -26.26
C LYS A 615 -42.32 -36.50 -24.87
N ARG A 616 -41.84 -35.70 -23.92
CA ARG A 616 -42.41 -35.53 -22.57
C ARG A 616 -43.45 -34.41 -22.60
N HIS A 617 -44.57 -34.63 -23.28
CA HIS A 617 -45.54 -33.57 -23.60
C HIS A 617 -46.16 -32.88 -22.37
N GLN A 618 -46.45 -33.62 -21.29
CA GLN A 618 -47.02 -33.03 -20.07
C GLN A 618 -46.01 -32.13 -19.34
N ASP A 619 -44.75 -32.54 -19.26
CA ASP A 619 -43.68 -31.75 -18.66
C ASP A 619 -43.40 -30.50 -19.49
N ALA A 620 -43.45 -30.61 -20.83
CA ALA A 620 -43.32 -29.48 -21.75
C ALA A 620 -44.44 -28.44 -21.54
N LYS A 621 -45.72 -28.87 -21.46
CA LYS A 621 -46.85 -27.97 -21.14
C LYS A 621 -46.63 -27.24 -19.82
N ARG A 622 -46.18 -27.95 -18.78
CA ARG A 622 -45.91 -27.35 -17.48
C ARG A 622 -44.80 -26.30 -17.56
N ALA A 623 -43.67 -26.63 -18.18
CA ALA A 623 -42.54 -25.72 -18.31
C ALA A 623 -42.90 -24.46 -19.11
N PHE A 624 -43.63 -24.58 -20.23
CA PHE A 624 -44.08 -23.41 -20.99
C PHE A 624 -45.09 -22.55 -20.20
N ARG A 625 -45.95 -23.14 -19.36
CA ARG A 625 -46.82 -22.37 -18.47
C ARG A 625 -46.04 -21.58 -17.42
N GLU A 626 -45.02 -22.19 -16.80
CA GLU A 626 -44.16 -21.47 -15.86
C GLU A 626 -43.35 -20.37 -16.56
N PHE A 627 -42.86 -20.61 -17.78
CA PHE A 627 -42.25 -19.55 -18.59
C PHE A 627 -43.21 -18.35 -18.75
N LEU A 628 -44.47 -18.57 -19.11
CA LEU A 628 -45.48 -17.50 -19.24
C LEU A 628 -45.88 -16.87 -17.88
N ASN A 629 -45.70 -17.59 -16.78
CA ASN A 629 -45.91 -17.06 -15.43
C ASN A 629 -44.83 -16.02 -15.07
N TYR A 630 -43.58 -16.26 -15.45
CA TYR A 630 -42.46 -15.39 -15.08
C TYR A 630 -42.07 -14.39 -16.19
N HIS A 631 -42.33 -14.71 -17.46
CA HIS A 631 -42.09 -13.83 -18.62
C HIS A 631 -43.38 -13.14 -19.06
N LYS A 632 -43.54 -11.86 -18.72
CA LYS A 632 -44.77 -11.09 -19.01
C LYS A 632 -44.74 -10.33 -20.33
N SER A 633 -43.62 -10.31 -21.03
CA SER A 633 -43.47 -9.60 -22.31
C SER A 633 -44.20 -10.32 -23.44
N GLN A 634 -44.94 -9.59 -24.27
CA GLN A 634 -45.55 -10.15 -25.49
C GLN A 634 -44.57 -10.13 -26.66
N ASP A 635 -43.68 -11.12 -26.70
CA ASP A 635 -42.66 -11.26 -27.74
C ASP A 635 -42.80 -12.59 -28.52
N ALA A 636 -41.82 -12.88 -29.37
CA ALA A 636 -41.80 -14.12 -30.16
C ALA A 636 -41.69 -15.39 -29.29
N TYR A 637 -41.05 -15.30 -28.13
CA TYR A 637 -40.90 -16.42 -27.20
C TYR A 637 -42.24 -16.76 -26.55
N THR A 638 -43.00 -15.74 -26.13
CA THR A 638 -44.38 -15.91 -25.63
C THR A 638 -45.29 -16.57 -26.64
N ARG A 639 -45.26 -16.14 -27.92
CA ARG A 639 -46.04 -16.79 -28.99
C ARG A 639 -45.65 -18.26 -29.17
N ARG A 640 -44.35 -18.54 -29.24
CA ARG A 640 -43.83 -19.89 -29.41
C ARG A 640 -44.22 -20.82 -28.25
N ALA A 641 -44.22 -20.34 -27.02
CA ALA A 641 -44.66 -21.11 -25.86
C ALA A 641 -46.17 -21.44 -25.93
N ILE A 642 -47.01 -20.49 -26.34
CA ILE A 642 -48.46 -20.70 -26.49
C ILE A 642 -48.74 -21.73 -27.60
N GLU A 643 -48.14 -21.53 -28.78
CA GLU A 643 -48.27 -22.46 -29.91
C GLU A 643 -47.81 -23.88 -29.53
N ALA A 644 -46.71 -24.00 -28.79
CA ALA A 644 -46.21 -25.28 -28.32
C ALA A 644 -47.15 -25.95 -27.31
N ILE A 645 -47.87 -25.19 -26.47
CA ILE A 645 -48.89 -25.72 -25.54
C ILE A 645 -50.13 -26.20 -26.30
N GLU A 646 -50.53 -25.50 -27.36
CA GLU A 646 -51.71 -25.83 -28.19
C GLU A 646 -51.46 -27.03 -29.11
N ALA A 647 -50.21 -27.21 -29.57
CA ALA A 647 -49.82 -28.26 -30.52
C ALA A 647 -49.64 -29.65 -29.88
N ILE A 648 -49.51 -29.73 -28.56
CA ILE A 648 -49.36 -30.98 -27.77
C ILE A 648 -50.53 -31.14 -26.82
#